data_AF-A0A822J4Y2-F1
#
_entry.id   AF-A0A822J4Y2-F1
#
_cell.length_a   1.000
_cell.length_b   1.000
_cell.length_c   1.000
_cell.angle_alpha   90.00
_cell.angle_beta   90.00
_cell.angle_gamma   90.00
#
_symmetry.space_group_name_H-M   'P 1'
#
loop_
_entity.id
_entity.type
_entity.pdbx_description
1 polymer ?
#
loop_
_entity_poly.entity_id
_entity_poly.type
_entity_poly.pdbx_seq_one_letter_code
_entity_poly.pdbx_strand_id
1 'polypeptide(L)'
;MDDDKLKIELTGNPFVDTGIGVIASLAKLNEVNQLTLVDIKSVYGDGSQLTEWNSKLKTFSQVFGTNNPLFHPSYGFKKGSGPSDINKRIYKSTLDGLLFEIKKSENGSRCWACGNRTDFDFAQVCKKAVEANGKKAPEEKWVGRDWFPLAGSLGSDAQALPAASKPPHICPQCLFAIHYLPMGLILLDGRLAVFQCSSPEFWYELIKDIVNEIKERVHAGIYDTLGGKEGSRAVMQRLLKLFERLQREKYYYGGVPEGIALYVWRFSNSGASPECLIEEIPNLALTFLWEAAQNNLSSEIESLVGSEGKNPRYSLFQCILNGRDYPNLYPEGKRKGASPKLFALYQMHIRNHSTRALQVAYELAKEISEQVSAKELKRIQRPEAFNEEMVRNQFKAYMVRMTEKGDFALEDYIDLFPLKNGGGITVEWNGWNFIRFYLYHTNEDFPRIDEKNQIINKSTPQLFYYAGLIYNRYLHDKGKDRFQKDVLAQIDRRIRALWLRSQFVQLAESEDGFTYGHWSKLCKLDDERLFISELLFHMRLLWTQWIYENKTSVNITTQPSDTESTDELPERIKTLIELVFTDYVNRRGLDRFYRDILLRLRRKEVGLFWFKDKLTKQVSEEIQPLTEEEWEKFLVNDEGQSIKTERLFQLHLALANIYRVKVFEENLRR
;
A
#
# COMPACT_ATOMS: atom_id res chain seq x y z
N MET A 1 -35.41 39.94 1.82
CA MET A 1 -34.35 39.32 2.64
C MET A 1 -33.18 40.28 2.61
N ASP A 2 -32.49 40.50 3.73
CA ASP A 2 -31.35 41.40 3.78
C ASP A 2 -30.18 40.73 3.03
N ASP A 3 -29.95 41.12 1.77
CA ASP A 3 -28.96 40.47 0.88
C ASP A 3 -27.53 40.53 1.45
N ASP A 4 -27.28 41.43 2.40
CA ASP A 4 -26.01 41.58 3.10
C ASP A 4 -25.72 40.43 4.11
N LYS A 5 -26.67 39.54 4.38
CA LYS A 5 -26.43 38.30 5.18
C LYS A 5 -26.34 37.04 4.33
N LEU A 6 -26.18 37.17 3.00
CA LEU A 6 -26.04 36.02 2.13
C LEU A 6 -24.74 35.27 2.42
N LYS A 7 -24.86 34.09 3.03
CA LYS A 7 -23.75 33.15 3.26
C LYS A 7 -23.28 32.54 1.94
N ILE A 8 -21.97 32.46 1.76
CA ILE A 8 -21.31 31.90 0.58
C ILE A 8 -20.85 30.48 0.92
N GLU A 9 -21.43 29.50 0.24
CA GLU A 9 -21.12 28.08 0.44
C GLU A 9 -20.09 27.59 -0.57
N LEU A 10 -19.29 26.61 -0.15
CA LEU A 10 -18.44 25.84 -1.07
C LEU A 10 -19.32 25.05 -2.05
N THR A 11 -18.86 24.96 -3.28
CA THR A 11 -19.65 24.47 -4.41
C THR A 11 -19.28 23.04 -4.83
N GLY A 12 -18.17 22.51 -4.30
CA GLY A 12 -17.59 21.23 -4.71
C GLY A 12 -16.81 21.31 -6.02
N ASN A 13 -16.74 22.49 -6.66
CA ASN A 13 -15.92 22.73 -7.84
C ASN A 13 -14.57 23.30 -7.39
N PRO A 14 -13.44 22.61 -7.65
CA PRO A 14 -12.14 22.97 -7.07
C PRO A 14 -11.63 24.35 -7.52
N PHE A 15 -12.01 24.82 -8.71
CA PHE A 15 -11.63 26.14 -9.22
C PHE A 15 -12.42 27.26 -8.53
N VAL A 16 -13.74 27.07 -8.40
CA VAL A 16 -14.61 28.05 -7.73
C VAL A 16 -14.28 28.10 -6.24
N ASP A 17 -14.16 26.94 -5.61
CA ASP A 17 -13.84 26.83 -4.18
C ASP A 17 -12.50 27.47 -3.86
N THR A 18 -11.47 27.25 -4.69
CA THR A 18 -10.18 27.96 -4.52
C THR A 18 -10.37 29.48 -4.61
N GLY A 19 -11.15 29.98 -5.56
CA GLY A 19 -11.50 31.40 -5.64
C GLY A 19 -12.21 31.93 -4.39
N ILE A 20 -13.16 31.18 -3.86
CA ILE A 20 -13.86 31.47 -2.59
C ILE A 20 -12.87 31.50 -1.41
N GLY A 21 -11.98 30.52 -1.33
CA GLY A 21 -10.94 30.44 -0.29
C GLY A 21 -9.95 31.60 -0.36
N VAL A 22 -9.59 32.05 -1.56
CA VAL A 22 -8.77 33.26 -1.75
C VAL A 22 -9.49 34.48 -1.18
N ILE A 23 -10.78 34.66 -1.51
CA ILE A 23 -11.55 35.80 -0.99
C ILE A 23 -11.63 35.75 0.54
N ALA A 24 -11.95 34.59 1.12
CA ALA A 24 -12.00 34.42 2.57
C ALA A 24 -10.66 34.75 3.26
N SER A 25 -9.54 34.33 2.67
CA SER A 25 -8.20 34.65 3.17
C SER A 25 -7.91 36.15 3.11
N LEU A 26 -8.28 36.82 2.00
CA LEU A 26 -8.13 38.26 1.85
C LEU A 26 -9.04 39.05 2.81
N ALA A 27 -10.22 38.50 3.14
CA ALA A 27 -11.12 39.00 4.19
C ALA A 27 -10.60 38.74 5.61
N LYS A 28 -9.50 38.01 5.77
CA LYS A 28 -8.89 37.61 7.04
C LYS A 28 -9.82 36.75 7.92
N LEU A 29 -10.65 35.93 7.30
CA LEU A 29 -11.51 35.00 8.02
C LEU A 29 -10.72 33.80 8.54
N ASN A 30 -11.11 33.30 9.71
CA ASN A 30 -10.49 32.11 10.31
C ASN A 30 -11.03 30.83 9.66
N GLU A 31 -12.29 30.82 9.24
CA GLU A 31 -12.92 29.69 8.57
C GLU A 31 -13.57 30.15 7.26
N VAL A 32 -13.46 29.35 6.20
CA VAL A 32 -14.07 29.66 4.90
C VAL A 32 -15.60 29.72 4.97
N ASN A 33 -16.21 28.95 5.88
CA ASN A 33 -17.66 28.88 6.08
C ASN A 33 -18.25 30.19 6.65
N GLN A 34 -17.43 31.13 7.10
CA GLN A 34 -17.84 32.44 7.63
C GLN A 34 -18.08 33.46 6.50
N LEU A 35 -17.66 33.16 5.27
CA LEU A 35 -17.71 34.10 4.16
C LEU A 35 -19.15 34.50 3.80
N THR A 36 -19.37 35.81 3.74
CA THR A 36 -20.63 36.43 3.32
C THR A 36 -20.45 37.31 2.09
N LEU A 37 -21.56 37.73 1.48
CA LEU A 37 -21.54 38.72 0.39
C LEU A 37 -20.93 40.07 0.85
N VAL A 38 -21.09 40.44 2.13
CA VAL A 38 -20.46 41.65 2.68
C VAL A 38 -18.94 41.54 2.67
N ASP A 39 -18.41 40.38 3.04
CA ASP A 39 -16.96 40.12 2.98
C ASP A 39 -16.44 40.18 1.54
N ILE A 40 -17.18 39.60 0.59
CA ILE A 40 -16.86 39.70 -0.86
C ILE A 40 -16.81 41.17 -1.28
N LYS A 41 -17.85 41.96 -0.97
CA LYS A 41 -17.91 43.40 -1.30
C LYS A 41 -16.74 44.17 -0.65
N SER A 42 -16.40 43.84 0.59
CA SER A 42 -15.29 44.47 1.32
C SER A 42 -13.92 44.14 0.70
N VAL A 43 -13.67 42.89 0.34
CA VAL A 43 -12.42 42.45 -0.31
C VAL A 43 -12.30 43.02 -1.72
N TYR A 44 -13.42 43.12 -2.44
CA TYR A 44 -13.46 43.71 -3.77
C TYR A 44 -13.20 45.22 -3.73
N GLY A 45 -13.82 45.93 -2.78
CA GLY A 45 -13.74 47.38 -2.67
C GLY A 45 -14.25 48.04 -3.95
N ASP A 46 -13.37 48.78 -4.63
CA ASP A 46 -13.67 49.39 -5.92
C ASP A 46 -13.19 48.54 -7.11
N GLY A 47 -12.68 47.32 -6.89
CA GLY A 47 -12.16 46.43 -7.93
C GLY A 47 -10.82 46.83 -8.56
N SER A 48 -10.23 47.97 -8.19
CA SER A 48 -8.99 48.47 -8.80
C SER A 48 -7.79 47.61 -8.42
N GLN A 49 -7.73 47.14 -7.16
CA GLN A 49 -6.64 46.28 -6.68
C GLN A 49 -6.64 44.92 -7.39
N LEU A 50 -7.78 44.24 -7.46
CA LEU A 50 -7.89 42.95 -8.16
C LEU A 50 -7.55 43.09 -9.64
N THR A 51 -8.04 44.14 -10.28
CA THR A 51 -7.72 44.46 -11.68
C THR A 51 -6.22 44.63 -11.89
N GLU A 52 -5.55 45.35 -10.98
CA GLU A 52 -4.12 45.58 -11.05
C GLU A 52 -3.32 44.28 -10.86
N TRP A 53 -3.67 43.45 -9.88
CA TRP A 53 -3.04 42.14 -9.67
C TRP A 53 -3.20 41.25 -10.90
N ASN A 54 -4.43 41.07 -11.38
CA ASN A 54 -4.74 40.21 -12.53
C ASN A 54 -4.10 40.71 -13.84
N SER A 55 -3.87 42.03 -13.96
CA SER A 55 -3.18 42.61 -15.12
C SER A 55 -1.69 42.25 -15.21
N LYS A 56 -1.08 41.85 -14.10
CA LYS A 56 0.36 41.58 -13.98
C LYS A 56 0.70 40.12 -13.70
N LEU A 57 -0.16 39.42 -12.97
CA LEU A 57 0.04 38.02 -12.61
C LEU A 57 0.10 37.12 -13.85
N LYS A 58 1.20 36.38 -14.00
CA LYS A 58 1.35 35.41 -15.10
C LYS A 58 0.26 34.33 -15.07
N THR A 59 -0.13 33.90 -13.87
CA THR A 59 -1.21 32.93 -13.63
C THR A 59 -2.52 33.33 -14.28
N PHE A 60 -2.87 34.62 -14.31
CA PHE A 60 -4.10 35.09 -14.93
C PHE A 60 -4.18 34.68 -16.42
N SER A 61 -3.14 34.96 -17.19
CA SER A 61 -3.09 34.60 -18.61
C SER A 61 -2.98 33.08 -18.84
N GLN A 62 -2.39 32.34 -17.89
CA GLN A 62 -2.35 30.87 -17.95
C GLN A 62 -3.73 30.25 -17.69
N VAL A 63 -4.57 30.91 -16.89
CA VAL A 63 -5.94 30.50 -16.59
C VAL A 63 -6.91 30.92 -17.68
N PHE A 64 -6.91 32.19 -18.12
CA PHE A 64 -7.95 32.75 -19.00
C PHE A 64 -7.48 32.99 -20.45
N GLY A 65 -6.26 32.57 -20.79
CA GLY A 65 -5.64 32.88 -22.07
C GLY A 65 -5.48 34.38 -22.31
N THR A 66 -5.50 34.79 -23.59
CA THR A 66 -5.41 36.20 -24.01
C THR A 66 -6.71 36.75 -24.59
N ASN A 67 -7.76 35.93 -24.72
CA ASN A 67 -9.04 36.34 -25.32
C ASN A 67 -10.07 36.85 -24.29
N ASN A 68 -9.61 37.18 -23.08
CA ASN A 68 -10.41 37.76 -22.00
C ASN A 68 -10.37 39.30 -22.04
N PRO A 69 -11.24 40.02 -21.30
CA PRO A 69 -11.31 41.48 -21.37
C PRO A 69 -10.02 42.22 -21.00
N LEU A 70 -9.19 41.68 -20.10
CA LEU A 70 -7.91 42.30 -19.76
C LEU A 70 -6.93 42.25 -20.93
N PHE A 71 -6.89 41.16 -21.68
CA PHE A 71 -5.88 40.94 -22.71
C PHE A 71 -6.46 40.97 -24.14
N HIS A 72 -7.72 41.37 -24.32
CA HIS A 72 -8.37 41.36 -25.62
C HIS A 72 -7.76 42.43 -26.56
N PRO A 73 -7.27 42.05 -27.77
CA PRO A 73 -6.62 42.99 -28.69
C PRO A 73 -7.51 44.17 -29.12
N SER A 74 -8.81 43.93 -29.36
CA SER A 74 -9.74 44.99 -29.82
C SER A 74 -9.99 46.10 -28.78
N TYR A 75 -9.65 45.84 -27.52
CA TYR A 75 -9.75 46.82 -26.43
C TYR A 75 -8.44 47.58 -26.20
N GLY A 76 -7.38 47.26 -26.95
CA GLY A 76 -6.11 47.98 -26.92
C GLY A 76 -4.91 47.19 -26.38
N PHE A 77 -5.06 45.88 -26.11
CA PHE A 77 -3.94 45.05 -25.68
C PHE A 77 -2.88 44.91 -26.78
N LYS A 78 -1.61 45.11 -26.41
CA LYS A 78 -0.45 44.84 -27.25
C LYS A 78 0.50 43.90 -26.52
N LYS A 79 0.87 42.80 -27.18
CA LYS A 79 1.84 41.83 -26.64
C LYS A 79 3.16 42.55 -26.31
N GLY A 80 3.65 42.37 -25.09
CA GLY A 80 4.88 43.03 -24.59
C GLY A 80 4.66 44.35 -23.85
N SER A 81 3.53 45.05 -24.06
CA SER A 81 3.20 46.30 -23.35
C SER A 81 2.18 46.13 -22.22
N GLY A 82 1.57 44.95 -22.11
CA GLY A 82 0.53 44.68 -21.12
C GLY A 82 -0.86 45.22 -21.54
N PRO A 83 -1.86 45.05 -20.66
CA PRO A 83 -3.24 45.49 -20.91
C PRO A 83 -3.36 47.01 -20.81
N SER A 84 -4.15 47.62 -21.72
CA SER A 84 -4.39 49.07 -21.71
C SER A 84 -5.32 49.50 -20.58
N ASP A 85 -5.40 50.81 -20.29
CA ASP A 85 -6.37 51.32 -19.31
C ASP A 85 -7.82 51.03 -19.71
N ILE A 86 -8.13 50.99 -21.01
CA ILE A 86 -9.45 50.61 -21.49
C ILE A 86 -9.73 49.14 -21.17
N ASN A 87 -8.76 48.24 -21.37
CA ASN A 87 -8.89 46.83 -20.98
C ASN A 87 -9.20 46.71 -19.48
N LYS A 88 -8.43 47.42 -18.64
CA LYS A 88 -8.61 47.41 -17.18
C LYS A 88 -10.00 47.91 -16.78
N ARG A 89 -10.48 49.02 -17.37
CA ARG A 89 -11.82 49.55 -17.08
C ARG A 89 -12.96 48.63 -17.51
N ILE A 90 -12.87 48.00 -18.69
CA ILE A 90 -13.88 47.04 -19.16
C ILE A 90 -13.92 45.82 -18.23
N TYR A 91 -12.75 45.28 -17.88
CA TYR A 91 -12.66 44.15 -16.96
C TYR A 91 -13.29 44.48 -15.60
N LYS A 92 -12.89 45.61 -14.99
CA LYS A 92 -13.47 46.13 -13.75
C LYS A 92 -14.99 46.26 -13.84
N SER A 93 -15.49 46.94 -14.88
CA SER A 93 -16.94 47.16 -15.09
C SER A 93 -17.71 45.84 -15.25
N THR A 94 -17.07 44.81 -15.81
CA THR A 94 -17.68 43.48 -15.92
C THR A 94 -17.77 42.81 -14.55
N LEU A 95 -16.72 42.90 -13.74
CA LEU A 95 -16.73 42.38 -12.36
C LEU A 95 -17.73 43.11 -11.46
N ASP A 96 -17.86 44.44 -11.61
CA ASP A 96 -18.89 45.24 -10.92
C ASP A 96 -20.29 44.69 -11.24
N GLY A 97 -20.55 44.43 -12.52
CA GLY A 97 -21.82 43.85 -12.97
C GLY A 97 -22.04 42.43 -12.46
N LEU A 98 -21.00 41.58 -12.42
CA LEU A 98 -21.10 40.25 -11.83
C LEU A 98 -21.44 40.32 -10.34
N LEU A 99 -20.74 41.17 -9.59
CA LEU A 99 -20.96 41.35 -8.15
C LEU A 99 -22.38 41.84 -7.85
N PHE A 100 -22.88 42.78 -8.66
CA PHE A 100 -24.24 43.32 -8.54
C PHE A 100 -25.31 42.25 -8.76
N GLU A 101 -25.07 41.29 -9.65
CA GLU A 101 -26.01 40.20 -9.93
C GLU A 101 -25.92 39.02 -8.95
N ILE A 102 -25.02 39.05 -7.96
CA ILE A 102 -24.98 38.03 -6.89
C ILE A 102 -26.20 38.19 -5.98
N LYS A 103 -27.22 37.39 -6.25
CA LYS A 103 -28.45 37.29 -5.46
C LYS A 103 -28.97 35.85 -5.46
N LYS A 104 -29.78 35.49 -4.46
CA LYS A 104 -30.52 34.22 -4.49
C LYS A 104 -31.63 34.31 -5.53
N SER A 105 -31.69 33.34 -6.45
CA SER A 105 -32.78 33.21 -7.42
C SER A 105 -33.36 31.80 -7.32
N GLU A 106 -34.68 31.69 -7.18
CA GLU A 106 -35.39 30.41 -7.24
C GLU A 106 -35.74 30.01 -8.68
N ASN A 107 -35.61 30.97 -9.61
CA ASN A 107 -35.95 30.83 -11.02
C ASN A 107 -34.71 30.61 -11.90
N GLY A 108 -34.94 30.20 -13.14
CA GLY A 108 -33.89 30.01 -14.14
C GLY A 108 -33.19 28.64 -14.08
N SER A 109 -32.08 28.55 -14.80
CA SER A 109 -31.32 27.32 -15.03
C SER A 109 -30.31 27.08 -13.89
N ARG A 110 -29.94 25.82 -13.65
CA ARG A 110 -28.94 25.47 -12.63
C ARG A 110 -27.53 25.80 -13.12
N CYS A 111 -26.75 26.44 -12.27
CA CYS A 111 -25.32 26.65 -12.46
C CYS A 111 -24.60 25.29 -12.53
N TRP A 112 -23.76 25.08 -13.55
CA TRP A 112 -23.02 23.84 -13.72
C TRP A 112 -21.88 23.67 -12.71
N ALA A 113 -21.44 24.76 -12.06
CA ALA A 113 -20.36 24.72 -11.07
C ALA A 113 -20.86 24.53 -9.63
N CYS A 114 -22.00 25.10 -9.26
CA CYS A 114 -22.52 25.06 -7.88
C CYS A 114 -23.94 24.51 -7.71
N GLY A 115 -24.65 24.23 -8.80
CA GLY A 115 -26.02 23.71 -8.76
C GLY A 115 -27.12 24.72 -8.40
N ASN A 116 -26.76 25.94 -7.95
CA ASN A 116 -27.73 27.01 -7.65
C ASN A 116 -28.48 27.46 -8.90
N ARG A 117 -29.76 27.81 -8.74
CA ARG A 117 -30.57 28.37 -9.83
C ARG A 117 -30.24 29.84 -10.05
N THR A 118 -30.22 30.24 -11.31
CA THR A 118 -29.98 31.61 -11.72
C THR A 118 -30.57 31.90 -13.10
N ASP A 119 -31.21 33.07 -13.21
CA ASP A 119 -31.70 33.72 -14.42
C ASP A 119 -30.72 34.79 -14.95
N PHE A 120 -29.49 34.77 -14.44
CA PHE A 120 -28.39 35.67 -14.82
C PHE A 120 -28.11 35.66 -16.32
N ASP A 121 -28.13 36.85 -16.93
CA ASP A 121 -27.74 37.09 -18.32
C ASP A 121 -26.29 37.61 -18.40
N PHE A 122 -25.37 36.67 -18.63
CA PHE A 122 -23.95 36.97 -18.80
C PHE A 122 -23.66 37.90 -19.98
N ALA A 123 -24.38 37.72 -21.10
CA ALA A 123 -24.16 38.50 -22.32
C ALA A 123 -24.49 39.97 -22.08
N GLN A 124 -25.61 40.23 -21.38
CA GLN A 124 -26.04 41.58 -21.05
C GLN A 124 -25.03 42.30 -20.14
N VAL A 125 -24.46 41.62 -19.14
CA VAL A 125 -23.45 42.21 -18.24
C VAL A 125 -22.19 42.59 -19.03
N CYS A 126 -21.67 41.68 -19.86
CA CYS A 126 -20.51 41.99 -20.70
C CYS A 126 -20.79 43.13 -21.67
N LYS A 127 -21.97 43.15 -22.30
CA LYS A 127 -22.36 44.20 -23.25
C LYS A 127 -22.37 45.58 -22.59
N LYS A 128 -23.05 45.70 -21.43
CA LYS A 128 -23.09 46.95 -20.64
C LYS A 128 -21.68 47.43 -20.27
N ALA A 129 -20.81 46.53 -19.81
CA ALA A 129 -19.45 46.87 -19.42
C ALA A 129 -18.58 47.37 -20.59
N VAL A 130 -18.70 46.77 -21.77
CA VAL A 130 -17.94 47.16 -22.98
C VAL A 130 -18.45 48.49 -23.55
N GLU A 131 -19.78 48.66 -23.64
CA GLU A 131 -20.41 49.87 -24.17
C GLU A 131 -20.18 51.09 -23.26
N ALA A 132 -20.25 50.91 -21.93
CA ALA A 132 -19.96 51.96 -20.95
C ALA A 132 -18.53 52.52 -21.08
N ASN A 133 -17.63 51.77 -21.70
CA ASN A 133 -16.23 52.15 -21.93
C ASN A 133 -15.92 52.53 -23.39
N GLY A 134 -16.96 52.82 -24.19
CA GLY A 134 -16.81 53.35 -25.55
C GLY A 134 -16.31 52.35 -26.59
N LYS A 135 -16.48 51.05 -26.34
CA LYS A 135 -16.15 49.98 -27.30
C LYS A 135 -17.44 49.32 -27.82
N LYS A 136 -17.38 48.81 -29.05
CA LYS A 136 -18.47 48.02 -29.63
C LYS A 136 -18.49 46.64 -28.98
N ALA A 137 -19.60 46.31 -28.32
CA ALA A 137 -19.82 44.98 -27.76
C ALA A 137 -20.15 43.95 -28.86
N PRO A 138 -19.75 42.67 -28.69
CA PRO A 138 -20.25 41.59 -29.53
C PRO A 138 -21.76 41.39 -29.31
N GLU A 139 -22.48 40.97 -30.37
CA GLU A 139 -23.93 40.74 -30.30
C GLU A 139 -24.30 39.56 -29.39
N GLU A 140 -23.43 38.55 -29.33
CA GLU A 140 -23.57 37.40 -28.44
C GLU A 140 -22.28 37.19 -27.64
N LYS A 141 -22.43 36.84 -26.36
CA LYS A 141 -21.32 36.48 -25.48
C LYS A 141 -21.74 35.34 -24.57
N TRP A 142 -20.90 34.32 -24.45
CA TRP A 142 -21.13 33.17 -23.59
C TRP A 142 -19.90 32.91 -22.73
N VAL A 143 -20.06 32.11 -21.68
CA VAL A 143 -18.97 31.67 -20.82
C VAL A 143 -18.14 30.64 -21.57
N GLY A 144 -16.91 31.00 -21.93
CA GLY A 144 -15.92 30.10 -22.54
C GLY A 144 -14.65 30.00 -21.70
N ARG A 145 -13.58 29.40 -22.26
CA ARG A 145 -12.27 29.28 -21.60
C ARG A 145 -11.66 30.62 -21.14
N ASP A 146 -12.11 31.73 -21.71
CA ASP A 146 -11.70 33.10 -21.37
C ASP A 146 -12.34 33.60 -20.06
N TRP A 147 -13.32 32.87 -19.52
CA TRP A 147 -14.07 33.23 -18.30
C TRP A 147 -14.11 32.12 -17.25
N PHE A 148 -14.03 30.86 -17.67
CA PHE A 148 -14.07 29.71 -16.77
C PHE A 148 -12.99 28.70 -17.19
N PRO A 149 -12.09 28.25 -16.30
CA PRO A 149 -11.01 27.32 -16.65
C PRO A 149 -11.58 26.01 -17.22
N LEU A 150 -10.97 25.48 -18.29
CA LEU A 150 -11.37 24.22 -18.94
C LEU A 150 -12.80 24.22 -19.53
N ALA A 151 -13.50 25.36 -19.53
CA ALA A 151 -14.70 25.51 -20.35
C ALA A 151 -14.29 25.49 -21.82
N GLY A 152 -14.84 24.58 -22.63
CA GLY A 152 -14.49 24.51 -24.04
C GLY A 152 -14.83 25.79 -24.81
N SER A 153 -14.27 25.92 -26.02
CA SER A 153 -14.67 26.98 -26.96
C SER A 153 -15.76 26.44 -27.89
N LEU A 154 -16.81 27.23 -28.12
CA LEU A 154 -17.80 26.93 -29.15
C LEU A 154 -17.10 26.94 -30.52
N GLY A 155 -17.11 25.80 -31.22
CA GLY A 155 -16.55 25.64 -32.57
C GLY A 155 -15.10 25.13 -32.70
N SER A 156 -14.40 24.72 -31.63
CA SER A 156 -13.07 24.07 -31.75
C SER A 156 -13.01 22.64 -31.17
N ASP A 157 -13.23 22.46 -29.86
CA ASP A 157 -12.87 21.20 -29.18
C ASP A 157 -14.01 20.57 -28.35
N ALA A 158 -14.99 21.36 -27.90
CA ALA A 158 -16.12 20.85 -27.09
C ALA A 158 -17.16 20.04 -27.88
N GLN A 159 -17.07 20.01 -29.22
CA GLN A 159 -18.08 19.40 -30.09
C GLN A 159 -17.72 18.01 -30.64
N ALA A 160 -16.60 17.41 -30.22
CA ALA A 160 -16.37 15.98 -30.51
C ALA A 160 -17.40 15.07 -29.80
N LEU A 161 -18.10 15.58 -28.77
CA LEU A 161 -19.13 14.87 -28.02
C LEU A 161 -20.50 15.58 -28.18
N PRO A 162 -21.55 14.90 -28.69
CA PRO A 162 -22.89 15.47 -28.89
C PRO A 162 -23.54 16.06 -27.63
N ALA A 163 -23.10 15.65 -26.43
CA ALA A 163 -23.63 16.08 -25.15
C ALA A 163 -23.17 17.49 -24.68
N ALA A 164 -22.13 18.07 -25.29
CA ALA A 164 -21.57 19.38 -24.93
C ALA A 164 -21.90 20.47 -25.97
N SER A 165 -23.14 20.44 -26.51
CA SER A 165 -23.61 21.33 -27.57
C SER A 165 -23.95 22.76 -27.12
N LYS A 166 -23.88 23.07 -25.82
CA LYS A 166 -24.23 24.38 -25.25
C LYS A 166 -23.08 24.92 -24.39
N PRO A 167 -22.89 26.26 -24.36
CA PRO A 167 -21.95 26.87 -23.43
C PRO A 167 -22.36 26.61 -21.98
N PRO A 168 -21.40 26.50 -21.04
CA PRO A 168 -21.69 26.26 -19.64
C PRO A 168 -22.51 27.40 -19.04
N HIS A 169 -23.59 27.04 -18.35
CA HIS A 169 -24.38 27.99 -17.58
C HIS A 169 -23.76 28.15 -16.20
N ILE A 170 -23.12 29.30 -15.93
CA ILE A 170 -22.43 29.58 -14.67
C ILE A 170 -23.03 30.83 -14.02
N CYS A 171 -23.33 30.76 -12.72
CA CYS A 171 -23.90 31.87 -11.97
C CYS A 171 -22.87 33.00 -11.70
N PRO A 172 -23.34 34.22 -11.41
CA PRO A 172 -22.45 35.37 -11.22
C PRO A 172 -21.49 35.17 -10.03
N GLN A 173 -21.92 34.50 -8.96
CA GLN A 173 -21.06 34.18 -7.81
C GLN A 173 -19.85 33.31 -8.22
N CYS A 174 -20.08 32.22 -8.97
CA CYS A 174 -19.01 31.34 -9.42
C CYS A 174 -18.04 32.05 -10.38
N LEU A 175 -18.58 32.84 -11.32
CA LEU A 175 -17.76 33.63 -12.26
C LEU A 175 -16.92 34.67 -11.53
N PHE A 176 -17.51 35.38 -10.58
CA PHE A 176 -16.81 36.37 -9.78
C PHE A 176 -15.68 35.74 -8.95
N ALA A 177 -15.97 34.64 -8.25
CA ALA A 177 -14.99 33.93 -7.43
C ALA A 177 -13.78 33.43 -8.24
N ILE A 178 -14.01 32.93 -9.46
CA ILE A 178 -12.93 32.45 -10.33
C ILE A 178 -11.94 33.55 -10.72
N HIS A 179 -12.32 34.81 -10.71
CA HIS A 179 -11.37 35.90 -10.96
C HIS A 179 -10.38 36.14 -9.81
N TYR A 180 -10.61 35.55 -8.63
CA TYR A 180 -9.62 35.47 -7.54
C TYR A 180 -8.73 34.22 -7.63
N LEU A 181 -9.09 33.23 -8.44
CA LEU A 181 -8.30 32.01 -8.62
C LEU A 181 -6.80 32.26 -8.89
N PRO A 182 -6.37 33.23 -9.73
CA PRO A 182 -4.95 33.47 -10.01
C PRO A 182 -4.06 33.73 -8.78
N MET A 183 -4.66 34.17 -7.67
CA MET A 183 -4.00 34.42 -6.38
C MET A 183 -3.91 33.18 -5.48
N GLY A 184 -4.54 32.06 -5.88
CA GLY A 184 -4.55 30.79 -5.13
C GLY A 184 -3.90 29.63 -5.89
N LEU A 185 -3.15 29.92 -6.96
CA LEU A 185 -2.56 28.91 -7.85
C LEU A 185 -1.06 28.77 -7.67
N ILE A 186 -0.59 27.53 -7.75
CA ILE A 186 0.83 27.19 -7.85
C ILE A 186 1.12 26.40 -9.13
N LEU A 187 2.39 26.34 -9.54
CA LEU A 187 2.87 25.50 -10.63
C LEU A 187 3.49 24.23 -10.07
N LEU A 188 2.98 23.07 -10.51
CA LEU A 188 3.51 21.75 -10.20
C LEU A 188 3.79 21.01 -11.50
N ASP A 189 5.04 20.60 -11.70
CA ASP A 189 5.49 19.90 -12.92
C ASP A 189 5.05 20.59 -14.23
N GLY A 190 5.12 21.92 -14.25
CA GLY A 190 4.76 22.74 -15.42
C GLY A 190 3.27 23.00 -15.62
N ARG A 191 2.40 22.53 -14.71
CA ARG A 191 0.94 22.73 -14.75
C ARG A 191 0.45 23.57 -13.57
N LEU A 192 -0.63 24.32 -13.76
CA LEU A 192 -1.29 25.02 -12.65
C LEU A 192 -1.97 24.00 -11.74
N ALA A 193 -1.99 24.24 -10.43
CA ALA A 193 -2.60 23.34 -9.47
C ALA A 193 -3.56 24.07 -8.53
N VAL A 194 -4.73 23.45 -8.32
CA VAL A 194 -5.63 23.74 -7.20
C VAL A 194 -5.75 22.53 -6.28
N PHE A 195 -6.09 22.78 -5.03
CA PHE A 195 -6.25 21.76 -4.02
C PHE A 195 -7.73 21.61 -3.67
N GLN A 196 -8.13 20.40 -3.28
CA GLN A 196 -9.44 20.11 -2.72
C GLN A 196 -9.29 19.06 -1.62
N CYS A 197 -10.00 19.20 -0.51
CA CYS A 197 -9.99 18.21 0.56
C CYS A 197 -11.41 17.97 1.05
N SER A 198 -11.66 16.78 1.60
CA SER A 198 -12.89 16.48 2.31
C SER A 198 -13.03 17.24 3.64
N SER A 199 -11.93 17.75 4.23
CA SER A 199 -11.96 18.73 5.32
C SER A 199 -11.77 20.14 4.77
N PRO A 200 -12.83 20.99 4.79
CA PRO A 200 -12.73 22.39 4.40
C PRO A 200 -11.75 23.19 5.25
N GLU A 201 -11.61 22.85 6.53
CA GLU A 201 -10.74 23.55 7.48
C GLU A 201 -9.27 23.32 7.11
N PHE A 202 -8.89 22.06 6.85
CA PHE A 202 -7.54 21.72 6.43
C PHE A 202 -7.20 22.32 5.06
N TRP A 203 -8.10 22.20 4.10
CA TRP A 203 -7.92 22.77 2.76
C TRP A 203 -7.77 24.30 2.80
N TYR A 204 -8.58 24.98 3.61
CA TYR A 204 -8.57 26.43 3.68
C TYR A 204 -7.24 26.96 4.24
N GLU A 205 -6.65 26.31 5.23
CA GLU A 205 -5.34 26.70 5.77
C GLU A 205 -4.22 26.54 4.73
N LEU A 206 -4.29 25.53 3.86
CA LEU A 206 -3.37 25.40 2.72
C LEU A 206 -3.54 26.55 1.71
N ILE A 207 -4.79 26.90 1.36
CA ILE A 207 -5.06 28.04 0.47
C ILE A 207 -4.58 29.36 1.07
N LYS A 208 -4.79 29.55 2.38
CA LYS A 208 -4.36 30.74 3.12
C LYS A 208 -2.85 30.97 3.03
N ASP A 209 -2.05 29.91 3.20
CA ASP A 209 -0.59 29.99 3.06
C ASP A 209 -0.16 30.36 1.64
N ILE A 210 -0.80 29.77 0.61
CA ILE A 210 -0.54 30.11 -0.79
C ILE A 210 -0.87 31.58 -1.08
N VAL A 211 -2.03 32.05 -0.62
CA VAL A 211 -2.49 33.43 -0.82
C VAL A 211 -1.54 34.42 -0.15
N ASN A 212 -1.10 34.15 1.08
CA ASN A 212 -0.17 35.00 1.81
C ASN A 212 1.17 35.10 1.06
N GLU A 213 1.73 33.97 0.60
CA GLU A 213 2.99 33.97 -0.16
C GLU A 213 2.87 34.72 -1.49
N ILE A 214 1.78 34.51 -2.24
CA ILE A 214 1.55 35.24 -3.50
C ILE A 214 1.36 36.73 -3.22
N LYS A 215 0.61 37.09 -2.18
CA LYS A 215 0.41 38.48 -1.78
C LYS A 215 1.75 39.14 -1.45
N GLU A 216 2.61 38.52 -0.64
CA GLU A 216 3.94 39.05 -0.32
C GLU A 216 4.79 39.24 -1.58
N ARG A 217 4.79 38.27 -2.50
CA ARG A 217 5.50 38.37 -3.79
C ARG A 217 4.99 39.51 -4.66
N VAL A 218 3.67 39.69 -4.74
CA VAL A 218 3.06 40.80 -5.48
C VAL A 218 3.46 42.15 -4.87
N HIS A 219 3.51 42.28 -3.54
CA HIS A 219 4.00 43.49 -2.87
C HIS A 219 5.49 43.74 -3.15
N ALA A 220 6.28 42.68 -3.31
CA ALA A 220 7.69 42.75 -3.72
C ALA A 220 7.89 42.96 -5.24
N GLY A 221 6.81 43.08 -6.03
CA GLY A 221 6.88 43.27 -7.48
C GLY A 221 7.22 42.00 -8.28
N ILE A 222 7.08 40.81 -7.67
CA ILE A 222 7.33 39.51 -8.30
C ILE A 222 5.99 38.91 -8.74
N TYR A 223 5.78 38.82 -10.04
CA TYR A 223 4.51 38.36 -10.64
C TYR A 223 4.59 36.98 -11.33
N ASP A 224 5.73 36.30 -11.22
CA ASP A 224 5.91 34.94 -11.69
C ASP A 224 5.08 33.94 -10.87
N THR A 225 4.52 32.94 -11.56
CA THR A 225 3.77 31.85 -10.95
C THR A 225 4.60 31.13 -9.89
N LEU A 226 4.04 31.02 -8.69
CA LEU A 226 4.63 30.30 -7.57
C LEU A 226 4.87 28.82 -7.94
N GLY A 227 5.94 28.17 -7.47
CA GLY A 227 6.21 26.75 -7.75
C GLY A 227 6.99 26.42 -9.04
N GLY A 228 7.31 27.41 -9.89
CA GLY A 228 7.88 27.19 -11.23
C GLY A 228 9.20 26.39 -11.33
N LYS A 229 9.92 26.17 -10.22
CA LYS A 229 11.17 25.39 -10.14
C LYS A 229 11.14 24.29 -9.08
N GLU A 230 10.00 24.10 -8.41
CA GLU A 230 9.93 23.25 -7.22
C GLU A 230 9.54 21.79 -7.56
N GLY A 231 8.89 21.56 -8.70
CA GLY A 231 8.46 20.22 -9.15
C GLY A 231 7.48 19.53 -8.20
N SER A 232 7.32 18.21 -8.31
CA SER A 232 6.45 17.42 -7.41
C SER A 232 6.87 17.45 -5.93
N ARG A 233 8.14 17.76 -5.62
CA ARG A 233 8.67 17.90 -4.25
C ARG A 233 8.05 19.08 -3.50
N ALA A 234 7.58 20.09 -4.22
CA ALA A 234 6.95 21.30 -3.68
C ALA A 234 5.78 20.99 -2.76
N VAL A 235 4.92 20.05 -3.16
CA VAL A 235 3.70 19.72 -2.43
C VAL A 235 4.05 19.19 -1.05
N MET A 236 4.96 18.23 -0.97
CA MET A 236 5.38 17.63 0.29
C MET A 236 6.05 18.67 1.22
N GLN A 237 6.92 19.53 0.69
CA GLN A 237 7.53 20.60 1.49
C GLN A 237 6.50 21.60 2.03
N ARG A 238 5.51 21.96 1.21
CA ARG A 238 4.41 22.85 1.62
C ARG A 238 3.55 22.21 2.70
N LEU A 239 3.25 20.92 2.56
CA LEU A 239 2.50 20.16 3.57
C LEU A 239 3.26 20.06 4.89
N LEU A 240 4.57 19.78 4.86
CA LEU A 240 5.40 19.73 6.08
C LEU A 240 5.39 21.09 6.80
N LYS A 241 5.62 22.19 6.07
CA LYS A 241 5.57 23.55 6.65
C LYS A 241 4.19 23.90 7.21
N LEU A 242 3.13 23.53 6.50
CA LEU A 242 1.76 23.71 6.95
C LEU A 242 1.53 22.95 8.26
N PHE A 243 1.93 21.68 8.34
CA PHE A 243 1.76 20.86 9.54
C PHE A 243 2.54 21.40 10.73
N GLU A 244 3.80 21.82 10.55
CA GLU A 244 4.58 22.48 11.60
C GLU A 244 3.88 23.74 12.13
N ARG A 245 3.31 24.56 11.23
CA ARG A 245 2.56 25.75 11.61
C ARG A 245 1.30 25.39 12.40
N LEU A 246 0.48 24.47 11.88
CA LEU A 246 -0.78 24.06 12.51
C LEU A 246 -0.56 23.42 13.90
N GLN A 247 0.52 22.65 14.06
CA GLN A 247 0.92 22.07 15.35
C GLN A 247 1.32 23.15 16.35
N ARG A 248 2.12 24.14 15.92
CA ARG A 248 2.53 25.28 16.77
C ARG A 248 1.34 26.13 17.20
N GLU A 249 0.40 26.36 16.29
CA GLU A 249 -0.81 27.15 16.53
C GLU A 249 -1.92 26.36 17.27
N LYS A 250 -1.70 25.06 17.51
CA LYS A 250 -2.62 24.14 18.21
C LYS A 250 -4.03 24.09 17.60
N TYR A 251 -4.14 24.25 16.27
CA TYR A 251 -5.43 24.15 15.57
C TYR A 251 -5.97 22.71 15.55
N TYR A 252 -5.10 21.70 15.58
CA TYR A 252 -5.45 20.27 15.60
C TYR A 252 -4.78 19.56 16.77
N TYR A 253 -5.48 19.44 17.91
CA TYR A 253 -4.97 18.70 19.07
C TYR A 253 -4.93 17.18 18.86
N GLY A 254 -5.69 16.64 17.91
CA GLY A 254 -5.85 15.20 17.66
C GLY A 254 -5.15 14.66 16.41
N GLY A 255 -4.39 15.49 15.68
CA GLY A 255 -3.76 15.11 14.42
C GLY A 255 -4.65 15.34 13.18
N VAL A 256 -4.23 14.75 12.06
CA VAL A 256 -4.99 14.79 10.80
C VAL A 256 -6.28 13.95 10.96
N PRO A 257 -7.48 14.49 10.69
CA PRO A 257 -8.72 13.73 10.82
C PRO A 257 -8.72 12.45 9.97
N GLU A 258 -9.32 11.37 10.48
CA GLU A 258 -9.43 10.12 9.73
C GLU A 258 -10.31 10.29 8.47
N GLY A 259 -10.01 9.50 7.43
CA GLY A 259 -10.81 9.49 6.20
C GLY A 259 -10.68 10.75 5.33
N ILE A 260 -9.73 11.65 5.62
CA ILE A 260 -9.48 12.80 4.73
C ILE A 260 -8.53 12.45 3.59
N ALA A 261 -8.80 12.98 2.40
CA ALA A 261 -7.92 12.91 1.24
C ALA A 261 -7.72 14.32 0.67
N LEU A 262 -6.50 14.61 0.22
CA LEU A 262 -6.16 15.86 -0.45
C LEU A 262 -5.98 15.59 -1.95
N TYR A 263 -6.84 16.18 -2.77
CA TYR A 263 -6.78 16.09 -4.22
C TYR A 263 -6.02 17.27 -4.80
N VAL A 264 -5.03 16.97 -5.62
CA VAL A 264 -4.24 17.95 -6.37
C VAL A 264 -4.72 17.93 -7.82
N TRP A 265 -5.45 18.97 -8.22
CA TRP A 265 -5.98 19.13 -9.56
C TRP A 265 -4.99 19.92 -10.40
N ARG A 266 -4.21 19.23 -11.24
CA ARG A 266 -3.20 19.82 -12.13
C ARG A 266 -3.77 20.04 -13.52
N PHE A 267 -3.83 21.29 -13.97
CA PHE A 267 -4.46 21.64 -15.24
C PHE A 267 -3.60 22.55 -16.12
N SER A 268 -3.87 22.50 -17.42
CA SER A 268 -3.45 23.49 -18.41
C SER A 268 -4.69 23.95 -19.17
N ASN A 269 -4.91 25.26 -19.21
CA ASN A 269 -5.93 25.87 -20.07
C ASN A 269 -5.31 26.47 -21.36
N SER A 270 -4.05 26.12 -21.67
CA SER A 270 -3.29 26.63 -22.80
C SER A 270 -3.09 25.57 -23.89
N GLY A 271 -3.00 26.00 -25.16
CA GLY A 271 -2.82 25.11 -26.32
C GLY A 271 -4.12 24.63 -26.97
N ALA A 272 -3.99 23.65 -27.87
CA ALA A 272 -5.09 22.99 -28.59
C ALA A 272 -5.72 21.81 -27.82
N SER A 273 -5.16 21.43 -26.67
CA SER A 273 -5.65 20.31 -25.87
C SER A 273 -5.59 20.67 -24.38
N PRO A 274 -6.60 21.37 -23.85
CA PRO A 274 -6.71 21.57 -22.41
C PRO A 274 -6.77 20.20 -21.71
N GLU A 275 -6.10 20.09 -20.57
CA GLU A 275 -5.95 18.82 -19.87
C GLU A 275 -6.00 19.06 -18.36
N CYS A 276 -6.61 18.11 -17.64
CA CYS A 276 -6.71 18.12 -16.20
C CYS A 276 -6.34 16.72 -15.67
N LEU A 277 -5.42 16.69 -14.71
CA LEU A 277 -4.99 15.50 -14.00
C LEU A 277 -5.37 15.66 -12.54
N ILE A 278 -5.83 14.59 -11.91
CA ILE A 278 -6.20 14.57 -10.49
C ILE A 278 -5.28 13.55 -9.83
N GLU A 279 -4.57 13.98 -8.80
CA GLU A 279 -3.73 13.12 -7.98
C GLU A 279 -4.23 13.17 -6.55
N GLU A 280 -4.53 12.01 -5.98
CA GLU A 280 -4.98 11.89 -4.60
C GLU A 280 -3.78 11.68 -3.67
N ILE A 281 -3.72 12.47 -2.61
CA ILE A 281 -2.85 12.26 -1.45
C ILE A 281 -3.73 11.63 -0.36
N PRO A 282 -3.60 10.32 -0.11
CA PRO A 282 -4.48 9.60 0.80
C PRO A 282 -4.22 10.00 2.25
N ASN A 283 -5.18 9.72 3.13
CA ASN A 283 -5.09 10.01 4.57
C ASN A 283 -3.78 9.50 5.19
N LEU A 284 -3.37 8.29 4.81
CA LEU A 284 -2.16 7.63 5.30
C LEU A 284 -0.89 8.47 5.06
N ALA A 285 -0.81 9.09 3.88
CA ALA A 285 0.29 9.97 3.50
C ALA A 285 0.28 11.27 4.31
N LEU A 286 -0.90 11.87 4.49
CA LEU A 286 -1.07 13.09 5.29
C LEU A 286 -0.71 12.86 6.76
N THR A 287 -1.17 11.74 7.34
CA THR A 287 -0.86 11.32 8.71
C THR A 287 0.63 11.07 8.89
N PHE A 288 1.29 10.38 7.94
CA PHE A 288 2.74 10.21 7.98
C PHE A 288 3.49 11.55 8.00
N LEU A 289 3.14 12.47 7.10
CA LEU A 289 3.80 13.79 7.03
C LEU A 289 3.51 14.64 8.27
N TRP A 290 2.30 14.56 8.84
CA TRP A 290 1.95 15.21 10.10
C TRP A 290 2.81 14.71 11.25
N GLU A 291 2.91 13.39 11.43
CA GLU A 291 3.71 12.79 12.49
C GLU A 291 5.21 13.02 12.27
N ALA A 292 5.67 13.06 11.03
CA ALA A 292 7.04 13.42 10.71
C ALA A 292 7.36 14.86 11.16
N ALA A 293 6.47 15.81 10.87
CA ALA A 293 6.59 17.19 11.34
C ALA A 293 6.60 17.27 12.88
N GLN A 294 5.67 16.56 13.54
CA GLN A 294 5.58 16.51 15.00
C GLN A 294 6.85 15.97 15.66
N ASN A 295 7.53 15.06 14.96
CA ASN A 295 8.75 14.42 15.41
C ASN A 295 10.04 15.16 15.00
N ASN A 296 9.92 16.37 14.42
CA ASN A 296 11.02 17.21 13.90
C ASN A 296 11.84 16.53 12.78
N LEU A 297 11.18 15.75 11.92
CA LEU A 297 11.82 14.99 10.83
C LEU A 297 11.75 15.71 9.47
N SER A 298 11.16 16.90 9.39
CA SER A 298 10.96 17.62 8.12
C SER A 298 12.26 17.90 7.38
N SER A 299 13.30 18.36 8.09
CA SER A 299 14.62 18.67 7.50
C SER A 299 15.32 17.41 6.96
N GLU A 300 15.14 16.28 7.63
CA GLU A 300 15.65 14.99 7.18
C GLU A 300 14.94 14.53 5.91
N ILE A 301 13.61 14.64 5.87
CA ILE A 301 12.80 14.34 4.67
C ILE A 301 13.23 15.25 3.51
N GLU A 302 13.39 16.56 3.74
CA GLU A 302 13.86 17.50 2.73
C GLU A 302 15.24 17.13 2.18
N SER A 303 16.16 16.71 3.05
CA SER A 303 17.50 16.23 2.66
C SER A 303 17.43 14.97 1.80
N LEU A 304 16.62 13.98 2.20
CA LEU A 304 16.43 12.74 1.43
C LEU A 304 15.87 13.04 0.04
N VAL A 305 14.82 13.88 -0.02
CA VAL A 305 14.19 14.27 -1.28
C VAL A 305 15.12 15.13 -2.14
N GLY A 306 15.94 15.99 -1.54
CA GLY A 306 16.99 16.73 -2.25
C GLY A 306 17.98 15.82 -2.99
N SER A 307 18.26 14.64 -2.44
CA SER A 307 19.20 13.65 -2.98
C SER A 307 18.61 12.66 -3.99
N GLU A 308 17.31 12.76 -4.31
CA GLU A 308 16.63 11.82 -5.19
C GLU A 308 17.09 11.91 -6.65
N GLY A 309 17.15 10.74 -7.30
CA GLY A 309 17.41 10.63 -8.73
C GLY A 309 16.29 11.19 -9.61
N LYS A 310 16.52 11.18 -10.92
CA LYS A 310 15.57 11.74 -11.92
C LYS A 310 14.33 10.88 -12.18
N ASN A 311 14.32 9.62 -11.71
CA ASN A 311 13.19 8.72 -11.96
C ASN A 311 12.08 8.96 -10.93
N PRO A 312 10.93 9.52 -11.33
CA PRO A 312 9.86 9.87 -10.40
C PRO A 312 9.21 8.64 -9.75
N ARG A 313 9.35 7.44 -10.34
CA ARG A 313 8.81 6.20 -9.74
C ARG A 313 9.46 5.83 -8.41
N TYR A 314 10.63 6.39 -8.11
CA TYR A 314 11.37 6.16 -6.87
C TYR A 314 11.49 7.43 -6.02
N SER A 315 10.67 8.46 -6.28
CA SER A 315 10.59 9.60 -5.36
C SER A 315 9.84 9.18 -4.10
N LEU A 316 10.20 9.77 -2.96
CA LEU A 316 9.58 9.53 -1.66
C LEU A 316 8.07 9.75 -1.76
N PHE A 317 7.66 10.86 -2.38
CA PHE A 317 6.25 11.18 -2.57
C PHE A 317 5.51 10.08 -3.32
N GLN A 318 6.07 9.57 -4.42
CA GLN A 318 5.43 8.46 -5.16
C GLN A 318 5.50 7.13 -4.40
N CYS A 319 6.53 6.87 -3.60
CA CYS A 319 6.56 5.67 -2.75
C CYS A 319 5.48 5.73 -1.67
N ILE A 320 5.29 6.89 -1.02
CA ILE A 320 4.22 7.15 -0.04
C ILE A 320 2.85 6.92 -0.67
N LEU A 321 2.57 7.55 -1.82
CA LEU A 321 1.27 7.42 -2.50
C LEU A 321 0.92 5.98 -2.88
N ASN A 322 1.93 5.20 -3.29
CA ASN A 322 1.74 3.82 -3.74
C ASN A 322 1.92 2.79 -2.61
N GLY A 323 2.12 3.20 -1.36
CA GLY A 323 2.42 2.29 -0.24
C GLY A 323 3.66 1.44 -0.48
N ARG A 324 4.63 1.91 -1.28
CA ARG A 324 5.85 1.18 -1.65
C ARG A 324 7.01 1.51 -0.72
N ASP A 325 7.97 0.61 -0.63
CA ASP A 325 9.19 0.88 0.12
C ASP A 325 10.02 1.96 -0.58
N TYR A 326 10.75 2.77 0.19
CA TYR A 326 11.57 3.87 -0.33
C TYR A 326 13.06 3.53 -0.20
N PRO A 327 13.77 3.21 -1.30
CA PRO A 327 15.14 2.70 -1.23
C PRO A 327 16.14 3.63 -0.55
N ASN A 328 15.95 4.95 -0.62
CA ASN A 328 16.87 5.91 0.00
C ASN A 328 16.73 5.99 1.53
N LEU A 329 15.77 5.29 2.14
CA LEU A 329 15.75 5.09 3.60
C LEU A 329 16.92 4.22 4.06
N TYR A 330 17.38 3.31 3.22
CA TYR A 330 18.40 2.35 3.59
C TYR A 330 19.81 2.92 3.41
N PRO A 331 20.75 2.58 4.31
CA PRO A 331 22.16 2.85 4.11
C PRO A 331 22.68 2.19 2.81
N GLU A 332 23.43 2.96 2.02
CA GLU A 332 24.10 2.47 0.82
C GLU A 332 25.40 3.23 0.53
N GLY A 333 26.53 2.51 0.59
CA GLY A 333 27.85 3.09 0.37
C GLY A 333 28.17 4.18 1.39
N LYS A 334 28.29 5.44 0.93
CA LYS A 334 28.52 6.61 1.80
C LYS A 334 27.23 7.23 2.34
N ARG A 335 26.07 6.84 1.81
CA ARG A 335 24.76 7.36 2.25
C ARG A 335 24.36 6.62 3.51
N LYS A 336 24.08 7.37 4.57
CA LYS A 336 23.60 6.81 5.84
C LYS A 336 22.16 6.33 5.78
N GLY A 337 21.37 6.80 4.82
CA GLY A 337 19.93 6.54 4.78
C GLY A 337 19.18 7.43 5.76
N ALA A 338 18.03 6.98 6.22
CA ALA A 338 17.20 7.65 7.20
C ALA A 338 17.66 7.34 8.64
N SER A 339 17.27 8.19 9.59
CA SER A 339 17.36 7.93 11.02
C SER A 339 16.43 6.79 11.42
N PRO A 340 16.70 6.06 12.52
CA PRO A 340 15.82 5.02 13.04
C PRO A 340 14.39 5.50 13.26
N LYS A 341 14.23 6.75 13.68
CA LYS A 341 12.93 7.38 13.93
C LYS A 341 12.13 7.57 12.65
N LEU A 342 12.73 8.15 11.60
CA LEU A 342 12.06 8.31 10.31
C LEU A 342 11.81 6.97 9.62
N PHE A 343 12.77 6.04 9.71
CA PHE A 343 12.64 4.70 9.16
C PHE A 343 11.43 3.97 9.77
N ALA A 344 11.36 3.91 11.10
CA ALA A 344 10.28 3.20 11.77
C ALA A 344 8.91 3.87 11.53
N LEU A 345 8.85 5.20 11.56
CA LEU A 345 7.63 5.94 11.20
C LEU A 345 7.15 5.59 9.77
N TYR A 346 8.07 5.53 8.80
CA TYR A 346 7.74 5.17 7.42
C TYR A 346 7.26 3.73 7.31
N GLN A 347 7.98 2.78 7.90
CA GLN A 347 7.62 1.36 7.83
C GLN A 347 6.27 1.08 8.52
N MET A 348 5.95 1.79 9.60
CA MET A 348 4.66 1.66 10.28
C MET A 348 3.51 2.29 9.50
N HIS A 349 3.66 3.53 9.01
CA HIS A 349 2.56 4.25 8.38
C HIS A 349 2.37 3.92 6.91
N ILE A 350 3.44 3.74 6.15
CA ILE A 350 3.34 3.55 4.69
C ILE A 350 3.34 2.07 4.33
N ARG A 351 4.08 1.26 5.08
CA ARG A 351 4.27 -0.17 4.81
C ARG A 351 3.45 -1.08 5.72
N ASN A 352 2.78 -0.53 6.74
CA ASN A 352 1.97 -1.27 7.71
C ASN A 352 2.74 -2.40 8.41
N HIS A 353 4.02 -2.19 8.72
CA HIS A 353 4.78 -3.08 9.58
C HIS A 353 4.52 -2.75 11.06
N SER A 354 4.58 -3.76 11.91
CA SER A 354 4.34 -3.57 13.34
C SER A 354 5.57 -2.95 14.03
N THR A 355 5.34 -2.28 15.16
CA THR A 355 6.43 -1.80 16.02
C THR A 355 7.26 -2.97 16.54
N ARG A 356 6.62 -4.10 16.87
CA ARG A 356 7.29 -5.31 17.37
C ARG A 356 8.26 -5.90 16.34
N ALA A 357 7.86 -6.00 15.06
CA ALA A 357 8.72 -6.49 13.99
C ALA A 357 9.99 -5.64 13.86
N LEU A 358 9.85 -4.31 13.89
CA LEU A 358 10.98 -3.38 13.81
C LEU A 358 11.87 -3.46 15.05
N GLN A 359 11.27 -3.60 16.23
CA GLN A 359 12.00 -3.75 17.49
C GLN A 359 12.81 -5.05 17.51
N VAL A 360 12.21 -6.16 17.09
CA VAL A 360 12.88 -7.45 16.94
C VAL A 360 14.05 -7.34 15.96
N ALA A 361 13.86 -6.67 14.82
CA ALA A 361 14.94 -6.46 13.86
C ALA A 361 16.11 -5.65 14.47
N TYR A 362 15.80 -4.65 15.30
CA TYR A 362 16.79 -3.88 16.05
C TYR A 362 17.53 -4.73 17.08
N GLU A 363 16.82 -5.51 17.89
CA GLU A 363 17.40 -6.40 18.91
C GLU A 363 18.35 -7.43 18.28
N LEU A 364 17.93 -8.06 17.17
CA LEU A 364 18.76 -8.98 16.39
C LEU A 364 20.03 -8.31 15.86
N ALA A 365 19.90 -7.09 15.33
CA ALA A 365 21.04 -6.35 14.79
C ALA A 365 22.03 -5.94 15.89
N LYS A 366 21.52 -5.44 17.03
CA LYS A 366 22.31 -4.99 18.17
C LYS A 366 23.17 -6.12 18.72
N GLU A 367 22.55 -7.25 19.07
CA GLU A 367 23.32 -8.32 19.69
C GLU A 367 24.32 -8.98 18.72
N ILE A 368 23.97 -9.13 17.43
CA ILE A 368 24.95 -9.65 16.47
C ILE A 368 26.11 -8.68 16.29
N SER A 369 25.87 -7.37 16.31
CA SER A 369 26.94 -6.37 16.23
C SER A 369 27.92 -6.45 17.41
N GLU A 370 27.46 -6.85 18.59
CA GLU A 370 28.29 -7.03 19.79
C GLU A 370 29.09 -8.35 19.76
N GLN A 371 28.62 -9.36 19.02
CA GLN A 371 29.25 -10.69 18.93
C GLN A 371 30.26 -10.84 17.77
N VAL A 372 30.24 -9.95 16.77
CA VAL A 372 31.08 -10.07 15.57
C VAL A 372 32.20 -9.04 15.51
N SER A 373 33.29 -9.38 14.84
CA SER A 373 34.39 -8.42 14.61
C SER A 373 33.95 -7.25 13.72
N ALA A 374 34.60 -6.08 13.84
CA ALA A 374 34.30 -4.91 13.00
C ALA A 374 34.44 -5.19 11.48
N LYS A 375 35.34 -6.12 11.09
CA LYS A 375 35.48 -6.54 9.69
C LYS A 375 34.27 -7.33 9.22
N GLU A 376 33.76 -8.21 10.08
CA GLU A 376 32.58 -9.03 9.80
C GLU A 376 31.31 -8.18 9.81
N LEU A 377 31.19 -7.23 10.73
CA LEU A 377 30.08 -6.27 10.76
C LEU A 377 29.96 -5.50 9.43
N LYS A 378 31.08 -4.99 8.90
CA LYS A 378 31.13 -4.34 7.58
C LYS A 378 30.77 -5.26 6.41
N ARG A 379 30.94 -6.58 6.57
CA ARG A 379 30.57 -7.58 5.57
C ARG A 379 29.06 -7.79 5.58
N ILE A 380 28.47 -8.01 6.75
CA ILE A 380 27.03 -8.28 6.91
C ILE A 380 26.14 -7.04 6.69
N GLN A 381 26.72 -5.85 6.78
CA GLN A 381 26.06 -4.58 6.45
C GLN A 381 25.80 -4.39 4.93
N ARG A 382 26.48 -5.13 4.05
CA ARG A 382 26.32 -4.94 2.59
C ARG A 382 24.92 -5.33 2.11
N PRO A 383 24.39 -4.68 1.05
CA PRO A 383 23.08 -5.01 0.49
C PRO A 383 22.91 -6.50 0.15
N GLU A 384 23.95 -7.12 -0.39
CA GLU A 384 23.96 -8.52 -0.82
C GLU A 384 24.26 -9.53 0.29
N ALA A 385 24.61 -9.08 1.51
CA ALA A 385 25.08 -9.97 2.57
C ALA A 385 24.06 -11.07 2.92
N PHE A 386 22.78 -10.70 2.98
CA PHE A 386 21.71 -11.65 3.29
C PHE A 386 21.36 -12.59 2.13
N ASN A 387 21.95 -12.44 0.94
CA ASN A 387 21.86 -13.45 -0.12
C ASN A 387 22.68 -14.70 0.24
N GLU A 388 23.69 -14.55 1.11
CA GLU A 388 24.47 -15.67 1.63
C GLU A 388 23.68 -16.47 2.67
N GLU A 389 23.49 -17.76 2.42
CA GLU A 389 22.77 -18.65 3.33
C GLU A 389 23.43 -18.73 4.71
N MET A 390 24.76 -18.67 4.76
CA MET A 390 25.52 -18.70 6.01
C MET A 390 25.17 -17.52 6.92
N VAL A 391 25.01 -16.31 6.36
CA VAL A 391 24.61 -15.11 7.13
C VAL A 391 23.20 -15.30 7.68
N ARG A 392 22.24 -15.72 6.83
CA ARG A 392 20.87 -15.97 7.29
C ARG A 392 20.81 -17.03 8.38
N ASN A 393 21.56 -18.12 8.24
CA ASN A 393 21.61 -19.20 9.23
C ASN A 393 22.21 -18.73 10.56
N GLN A 394 23.17 -17.79 10.54
CA GLN A 394 23.69 -17.16 11.76
C GLN A 394 22.59 -16.38 12.51
N PHE A 395 21.81 -15.57 11.81
CA PHE A 395 20.67 -14.85 12.40
C PHE A 395 19.58 -15.80 12.89
N LYS A 396 19.22 -16.83 12.10
CA LYS A 396 18.26 -17.87 12.50
C LYS A 396 18.70 -18.62 13.75
N ALA A 397 19.99 -18.93 13.90
CA ALA A 397 20.53 -19.54 15.12
C ALA A 397 20.41 -18.61 16.33
N TYR A 398 20.54 -17.29 16.14
CA TYR A 398 20.35 -16.32 17.21
C TYR A 398 18.86 -16.17 17.62
N MET A 399 17.92 -16.14 16.66
CA MET A 399 16.49 -16.18 16.94
C MET A 399 16.10 -17.39 17.81
N VAL A 400 16.66 -18.56 17.53
CA VAL A 400 16.47 -19.77 18.36
C VAL A 400 17.00 -19.55 19.78
N ARG A 401 18.19 -18.98 19.95
CA ARG A 401 18.75 -18.66 21.27
C ARG A 401 17.88 -17.66 22.05
N MET A 402 17.28 -16.68 21.38
CA MET A 402 16.32 -15.77 22.02
C MET A 402 15.04 -16.52 22.43
N THR A 403 14.58 -17.47 21.61
CA THR A 403 13.43 -18.33 21.93
C THR A 403 13.71 -19.21 23.16
N GLU A 404 14.93 -19.74 23.29
CA GLU A 404 15.37 -20.51 24.46
C GLU A 404 15.35 -19.68 25.76
N LYS A 405 15.43 -18.36 25.67
CA LYS A 405 15.34 -17.42 26.81
C LYS A 405 13.92 -16.89 27.05
N GLY A 406 13.02 -17.08 26.10
CA GLY A 406 11.66 -16.52 26.12
C GLY A 406 11.52 -15.10 25.58
N ASP A 407 12.57 -14.54 24.98
CA ASP A 407 12.59 -13.16 24.47
C ASP A 407 12.03 -13.06 23.03
N PHE A 408 11.77 -14.20 22.39
CA PHE A 408 11.35 -14.33 21.00
C PHE A 408 10.42 -15.53 20.81
N ALA A 409 9.42 -15.40 19.95
CA ALA A 409 8.47 -16.48 19.61
C ALA A 409 8.29 -16.64 18.09
N LEU A 410 7.52 -17.66 17.66
CA LEU A 410 7.19 -17.82 16.24
C LEU A 410 6.42 -16.60 15.71
N GLU A 411 5.55 -16.02 16.53
CA GLU A 411 4.75 -14.84 16.18
C GLU A 411 5.65 -13.65 15.82
N ASP A 412 6.72 -13.42 16.59
CA ASP A 412 7.73 -12.39 16.29
C ASP A 412 8.43 -12.66 14.95
N TYR A 413 8.73 -13.92 14.65
CA TYR A 413 9.32 -14.31 13.38
C TYR A 413 8.39 -14.03 12.20
N ILE A 414 7.10 -14.39 12.30
CA ILE A 414 6.12 -14.21 11.25
C ILE A 414 5.80 -12.72 11.05
N ASP A 415 5.83 -11.92 12.11
CA ASP A 415 5.64 -10.48 12.02
C ASP A 415 6.81 -9.80 11.31
N LEU A 416 8.05 -10.22 11.61
CA LEU A 416 9.25 -9.73 10.91
C LEU A 416 9.39 -10.28 9.48
N PHE A 417 8.96 -11.52 9.25
CA PHE A 417 9.00 -12.22 7.96
C PHE A 417 7.61 -12.77 7.61
N PRO A 418 6.70 -11.92 7.10
CA PRO A 418 5.34 -12.32 6.76
C PRO A 418 5.30 -13.52 5.81
N LEU A 419 4.33 -14.42 6.01
CA LEU A 419 4.12 -15.55 5.10
C LEU A 419 3.73 -15.05 3.70
N LYS A 420 4.29 -15.67 2.66
CA LYS A 420 3.87 -15.42 1.28
C LYS A 420 2.59 -16.19 0.95
N ASN A 421 1.76 -15.61 0.09
CA ASN A 421 0.68 -16.32 -0.56
C ASN A 421 1.28 -17.31 -1.59
N GLY A 422 0.79 -18.54 -1.60
CA GLY A 422 1.23 -19.59 -2.53
C GLY A 422 1.35 -20.96 -1.84
N GLY A 423 1.86 -21.93 -2.57
CA GLY A 423 2.20 -23.25 -2.06
C GLY A 423 3.36 -23.21 -1.07
N GLY A 424 3.23 -23.97 0.01
CA GLY A 424 4.29 -24.18 0.98
C GLY A 424 4.45 -23.05 1.99
N ILE A 425 5.14 -23.34 3.09
CA ILE A 425 5.49 -22.32 4.08
C ILE A 425 6.73 -21.58 3.60
N THR A 426 6.53 -20.36 3.11
CA THR A 426 7.60 -19.42 2.74
C THR A 426 7.30 -18.03 3.28
N VAL A 427 8.36 -17.21 3.41
CA VAL A 427 8.26 -15.87 3.99
C VAL A 427 8.78 -14.78 3.06
N GLU A 428 8.33 -13.55 3.27
CA GLU A 428 8.83 -12.34 2.62
C GLU A 428 10.27 -12.03 3.01
N TRP A 429 10.97 -11.29 2.15
CA TRP A 429 12.38 -10.97 2.34
C TRP A 429 12.64 -9.69 3.14
N ASN A 430 11.59 -8.91 3.40
CA ASN A 430 11.70 -7.55 3.91
C ASN A 430 12.34 -7.47 5.31
N GLY A 431 12.11 -8.46 6.17
CA GLY A 431 12.72 -8.50 7.51
C GLY A 431 14.26 -8.46 7.49
N TRP A 432 14.90 -9.00 6.45
CA TRP A 432 16.36 -8.91 6.29
C TRP A 432 16.81 -7.48 6.00
N ASN A 433 16.00 -6.70 5.28
CA ASN A 433 16.28 -5.28 5.04
C ASN A 433 16.18 -4.47 6.33
N PHE A 434 15.28 -4.83 7.24
CA PHE A 434 15.13 -4.14 8.53
C PHE A 434 16.31 -4.44 9.45
N ILE A 435 16.69 -5.71 9.55
CA ILE A 435 17.91 -6.12 10.28
C ILE A 435 19.12 -5.39 9.70
N ARG A 436 19.26 -5.36 8.36
CA ARG A 436 20.34 -4.64 7.69
C ARG A 436 20.35 -3.16 8.00
N PHE A 437 19.19 -2.51 7.98
CA PHE A 437 19.06 -1.11 8.38
C PHE A 437 19.61 -0.91 9.80
N TYR A 438 19.11 -1.66 10.78
CA TYR A 438 19.53 -1.49 12.17
C TYR A 438 20.99 -1.88 12.44
N LEU A 439 21.61 -2.75 11.64
CA LEU A 439 23.04 -3.02 11.72
C LEU A 439 23.91 -1.77 11.49
N TYR A 440 23.40 -0.73 10.80
CA TYR A 440 24.08 0.56 10.65
C TYR A 440 23.79 1.55 11.80
N HIS A 441 22.77 1.27 12.60
CA HIS A 441 22.25 2.17 13.64
C HIS A 441 22.29 1.53 15.03
N THR A 442 23.19 0.57 15.27
CA THR A 442 23.28 -0.13 16.57
C THR A 442 23.72 0.76 17.74
N ASN A 443 24.32 1.91 17.43
CA ASN A 443 24.70 2.93 18.42
C ASN A 443 23.55 3.90 18.76
N GLU A 444 22.40 3.77 18.10
CA GLU A 444 21.22 4.58 18.33
C GLU A 444 20.17 3.74 19.07
N ASP A 445 19.36 4.38 19.91
CA ASP A 445 18.27 3.72 20.61
C ASP A 445 17.10 3.45 19.65
N PHE A 446 16.34 2.37 19.92
CA PHE A 446 15.09 2.14 19.21
C PHE A 446 14.10 3.28 19.51
N PRO A 447 13.47 3.88 18.48
CA PRO A 447 12.59 5.02 18.68
C PRO A 447 11.34 4.62 19.48
N ARG A 448 10.92 5.49 20.40
CA ARG A 448 9.60 5.38 21.05
C ARG A 448 8.53 5.85 20.06
N ILE A 449 7.69 4.93 19.60
CA ILE A 449 6.59 5.22 18.67
C ILE A 449 5.32 4.61 19.26
N ASP A 450 4.22 5.37 19.26
CA ASP A 450 2.94 4.89 19.77
C ASP A 450 2.44 3.73 18.89
N GLU A 451 2.13 2.60 19.52
CA GLU A 451 1.63 1.42 18.81
C GLU A 451 0.27 1.71 18.18
N LYS A 452 0.15 1.41 16.88
CA LYS A 452 -1.17 1.23 16.25
C LYS A 452 -1.52 -0.24 16.31
N ASN A 453 -2.75 -0.55 16.75
CA ASN A 453 -3.31 -1.90 16.70
C ASN A 453 -3.25 -2.41 15.26
N GLN A 454 -2.32 -3.32 14.97
CA GLN A 454 -2.20 -3.94 13.66
C GLN A 454 -2.68 -5.40 13.71
N ILE A 455 -3.26 -5.83 12.59
CA ILE A 455 -3.69 -7.21 12.39
C ILE A 455 -2.45 -8.00 12.02
N ILE A 456 -1.88 -8.70 13.00
CA ILE A 456 -0.80 -9.66 12.77
C ILE A 456 -1.35 -10.75 11.85
N ASN A 457 -0.62 -11.03 10.76
CA ASN A 457 -0.89 -12.20 9.93
C ASN A 457 -0.75 -13.45 10.80
N LYS A 458 -1.89 -14.04 11.17
CA LYS A 458 -1.91 -15.22 12.02
C LYS A 458 -1.21 -16.36 11.31
N SER A 459 -0.32 -17.02 12.04
CA SER A 459 0.28 -18.30 11.66
C SER A 459 -0.75 -19.28 11.10
N THR A 460 -0.36 -20.13 10.16
CA THR A 460 -1.25 -21.15 9.60
C THR A 460 -1.64 -22.16 10.69
N PRO A 461 -2.95 -22.37 10.97
CA PRO A 461 -3.40 -23.36 11.96
C PRO A 461 -2.84 -24.77 11.71
N GLN A 462 -2.59 -25.09 10.43
CA GLN A 462 -1.98 -26.34 10.01
C GLN A 462 -0.57 -26.55 10.56
N LEU A 463 0.28 -25.51 10.58
CA LEU A 463 1.64 -25.60 11.13
C LEU A 463 1.60 -26.04 12.61
N PHE A 464 0.73 -25.41 13.40
CA PHE A 464 0.54 -25.74 14.82
C PHE A 464 0.03 -27.17 15.00
N TYR A 465 -0.90 -27.61 14.17
CA TYR A 465 -1.41 -28.99 14.18
C TYR A 465 -0.28 -30.02 14.00
N TYR A 466 0.46 -29.93 12.90
CA TYR A 466 1.51 -30.91 12.59
C TYR A 466 2.68 -30.84 13.56
N ALA A 467 3.13 -29.63 13.91
CA ALA A 467 4.20 -29.46 14.89
C ALA A 467 3.79 -30.03 16.26
N GLY A 468 2.53 -29.81 16.66
CA GLY A 468 1.98 -30.26 17.94
C GLY A 468 1.87 -31.77 18.05
N LEU A 469 1.35 -32.45 17.03
CA LEU A 469 1.24 -33.91 17.05
C LEU A 469 2.61 -34.60 17.06
N ILE A 470 3.57 -34.08 16.27
CA ILE A 470 4.95 -34.57 16.31
C ILE A 470 5.55 -34.41 17.71
N TYR A 471 5.36 -33.24 18.33
CA TYR A 471 5.86 -32.95 19.67
C TYR A 471 5.24 -33.87 20.73
N ASN A 472 3.91 -33.91 20.80
CA ASN A 472 3.15 -34.71 21.76
C ASN A 472 3.53 -36.18 21.70
N ARG A 473 3.59 -36.74 20.49
CA ARG A 473 3.98 -38.14 20.29
C ARG A 473 5.41 -38.41 20.73
N TYR A 474 6.35 -37.55 20.37
CA TYR A 474 7.76 -37.76 20.74
C TYR A 474 7.96 -37.67 22.26
N LEU A 475 7.30 -36.70 22.91
CA LEU A 475 7.33 -36.58 24.36
C LEU A 475 6.74 -37.80 25.06
N HIS A 476 5.61 -38.30 24.58
CA HIS A 476 4.99 -39.53 25.09
C HIS A 476 5.94 -40.73 24.96
N ASP A 477 6.55 -40.91 23.78
CA ASP A 477 7.34 -42.12 23.48
C ASP A 477 8.75 -42.10 24.10
N LYS A 478 9.36 -40.91 24.24
CA LYS A 478 10.79 -40.78 24.58
C LYS A 478 11.11 -39.74 25.64
N GLY A 479 10.17 -38.87 25.99
CA GLY A 479 10.36 -37.81 26.98
C GLY A 479 11.04 -36.54 26.46
N LYS A 480 10.97 -35.50 27.28
CA LYS A 480 11.44 -34.13 27.00
C LYS A 480 12.94 -34.05 26.70
N ASP A 481 13.76 -34.68 27.55
CA ASP A 481 15.22 -34.63 27.42
C ASP A 481 15.70 -35.23 26.10
N ARG A 482 15.06 -36.34 25.67
CA ARG A 482 15.36 -36.97 24.38
C ARG A 482 14.89 -36.10 23.23
N PHE A 483 13.75 -35.43 23.33
CA PHE A 483 13.31 -34.50 22.29
C PHE A 483 14.31 -33.35 22.11
N GLN A 484 14.75 -32.71 23.18
CA GLN A 484 15.77 -31.65 23.11
C GLN A 484 17.07 -32.16 22.48
N LYS A 485 17.56 -33.33 22.92
CA LYS A 485 18.83 -33.90 22.46
C LYS A 485 18.79 -34.44 21.02
N ASP A 486 17.74 -35.16 20.67
CA ASP A 486 17.66 -35.93 19.43
C ASP A 486 17.00 -35.13 18.29
N VAL A 487 16.17 -34.13 18.62
CA VAL A 487 15.48 -33.27 17.65
C VAL A 487 16.09 -31.87 17.63
N LEU A 488 15.92 -31.07 18.68
CA LEU A 488 16.32 -29.65 18.67
C LEU A 488 17.84 -29.46 18.46
N ALA A 489 18.67 -30.20 19.21
CA ALA A 489 20.12 -30.10 19.09
C ALA A 489 20.69 -30.67 17.77
N GLN A 490 19.90 -31.47 17.04
CA GLN A 490 20.33 -32.11 15.80
C GLN A 490 19.70 -31.48 14.56
N ILE A 491 18.85 -30.45 14.72
CA ILE A 491 17.99 -29.98 13.63
C ILE A 491 18.80 -29.39 12.47
N ASP A 492 19.90 -28.71 12.78
CA ASP A 492 20.79 -28.11 11.78
C ASP A 492 21.69 -29.13 11.05
N ARG A 493 21.75 -30.37 11.54
CA ARG A 493 22.71 -31.38 11.07
C ARG A 493 22.04 -32.61 10.47
N ARG A 494 21.16 -33.25 11.24
CA ARG A 494 20.60 -34.58 10.95
C ARG A 494 19.11 -34.57 10.64
N ILE A 495 18.35 -33.62 11.20
CA ILE A 495 16.92 -33.51 10.91
C ILE A 495 16.75 -32.78 9.58
N ARG A 496 16.19 -33.50 8.60
CA ARG A 496 15.94 -32.99 7.24
C ARG A 496 14.57 -33.47 6.78
N ALA A 497 14.23 -33.16 5.54
CA ALA A 497 13.03 -33.64 4.84
C ALA A 497 12.71 -35.12 5.10
N LEU A 498 13.72 -36.00 5.03
CA LEU A 498 13.54 -37.44 5.26
C LEU A 498 13.08 -37.79 6.68
N TRP A 499 13.57 -37.07 7.69
CA TRP A 499 13.13 -37.27 9.07
C TRP A 499 11.68 -36.82 9.23
N LEU A 500 11.34 -35.65 8.70
CA LEU A 500 9.99 -35.10 8.80
C LEU A 500 8.98 -35.98 8.06
N ARG A 501 9.31 -36.48 6.85
CA ARG A 501 8.50 -37.48 6.13
C ARG A 501 8.26 -38.74 6.95
N SER A 502 9.29 -39.22 7.66
CA SER A 502 9.14 -40.38 8.54
C SER A 502 8.19 -40.09 9.71
N GLN A 503 8.24 -38.90 10.31
CA GLN A 503 7.25 -38.51 11.32
C GLN A 503 5.83 -38.45 10.73
N PHE A 504 5.71 -37.88 9.53
CA PHE A 504 4.44 -37.71 8.82
C PHE A 504 3.77 -39.05 8.54
N VAL A 505 4.51 -40.02 8.00
CA VAL A 505 3.97 -41.38 7.75
C VAL A 505 3.57 -42.08 9.04
N GLN A 506 4.39 -41.98 10.09
CA GLN A 506 4.09 -42.67 11.34
C GLN A 506 2.84 -42.12 12.02
N LEU A 507 2.59 -40.81 11.91
CA LEU A 507 1.39 -40.18 12.43
C LEU A 507 0.17 -40.50 11.56
N ALA A 508 0.32 -40.68 10.25
CA ALA A 508 -0.77 -41.12 9.37
C ALA A 508 -1.37 -42.48 9.70
N GLU A 509 -0.68 -43.30 10.51
CA GLU A 509 -1.19 -44.58 10.98
C GLU A 509 -2.22 -44.42 12.11
N SER A 510 -2.27 -43.26 12.79
CA SER A 510 -3.14 -43.03 13.95
C SER A 510 -3.93 -41.72 13.94
N GLU A 511 -3.49 -40.71 13.18
CA GLU A 511 -4.07 -39.36 13.16
C GLU A 511 -4.60 -38.99 11.76
N ASP A 512 -5.73 -38.28 11.68
CA ASP A 512 -6.14 -37.64 10.42
C ASP A 512 -5.22 -36.46 10.06
N GLY A 513 -5.32 -35.98 8.82
CA GLY A 513 -4.58 -34.82 8.34
C GLY A 513 -3.20 -35.18 7.78
N PHE A 514 -2.68 -36.39 7.99
CA PHE A 514 -1.37 -36.78 7.46
C PHE A 514 -1.47 -37.45 6.09
N THR A 515 -1.92 -36.68 5.12
CA THR A 515 -2.06 -37.09 3.71
C THR A 515 -1.01 -36.42 2.83
N TYR A 516 -0.86 -36.89 1.58
CA TYR A 516 0.12 -36.28 0.70
C TYR A 516 -0.26 -34.85 0.29
N GLY A 517 -1.54 -34.59 0.01
CA GLY A 517 -2.02 -33.25 -0.31
C GLY A 517 -1.75 -32.25 0.82
N HIS A 518 -1.89 -32.66 2.08
CA HIS A 518 -1.50 -31.82 3.22
C HIS A 518 0.02 -31.60 3.30
N TRP A 519 0.82 -32.64 3.10
CA TRP A 519 2.28 -32.51 3.01
C TRP A 519 2.70 -31.53 1.91
N SER A 520 2.07 -31.66 0.74
CA SER A 520 2.27 -30.83 -0.45
C SER A 520 1.99 -29.36 -0.12
N LYS A 521 0.84 -29.05 0.48
CA LYS A 521 0.48 -27.69 0.92
C LYS A 521 1.49 -27.05 1.88
N LEU A 522 2.15 -27.84 2.73
CA LEU A 522 3.15 -27.33 3.69
C LEU A 522 4.54 -27.09 3.07
N CYS A 523 4.91 -27.87 2.05
CA CYS A 523 6.31 -28.01 1.64
C CYS A 523 6.59 -27.78 0.16
N LYS A 524 5.59 -27.85 -0.73
CA LYS A 524 5.77 -27.63 -2.17
C LYS A 524 5.48 -26.18 -2.52
N LEU A 525 6.39 -25.57 -3.26
CA LEU A 525 6.20 -24.25 -3.86
C LEU A 525 5.28 -24.32 -5.07
N ASP A 526 4.85 -23.17 -5.59
CA ASP A 526 4.03 -23.06 -6.81
C ASP A 526 4.70 -23.65 -8.06
N ASP A 527 6.03 -23.81 -8.05
CA ASP A 527 6.81 -24.44 -9.12
C ASP A 527 7.09 -25.93 -8.87
N GLU A 528 6.31 -26.57 -8.00
CA GLU A 528 6.41 -27.98 -7.57
C GLU A 528 7.69 -28.36 -6.83
N ARG A 529 8.64 -27.43 -6.62
CA ARG A 529 9.86 -27.72 -5.88
C ARG A 529 9.57 -27.85 -4.39
N LEU A 530 10.21 -28.83 -3.76
CA LEU A 530 10.13 -29.05 -2.32
C LEU A 530 11.04 -28.07 -1.57
N PHE A 531 10.47 -27.27 -0.68
CA PHE A 531 11.16 -26.32 0.16
C PHE A 531 10.78 -26.51 1.64
N ILE A 532 11.64 -27.23 2.38
CA ILE A 532 11.33 -27.71 3.74
C ILE A 532 12.12 -26.96 4.83
N SER A 533 13.16 -26.22 4.45
CA SER A 533 14.03 -25.52 5.41
C SER A 533 13.27 -24.49 6.24
N GLU A 534 12.35 -23.74 5.62
CA GLU A 534 11.55 -22.73 6.33
C GLU A 534 10.50 -23.38 7.24
N LEU A 535 9.80 -24.42 6.77
CA LEU A 535 8.90 -25.22 7.60
C LEU A 535 9.61 -25.78 8.85
N LEU A 536 10.79 -26.39 8.67
CA LEU A 536 11.55 -26.92 9.79
C LEU A 536 12.01 -25.83 10.75
N PHE A 537 12.35 -24.64 10.24
CA PHE A 537 12.72 -23.51 11.07
C PHE A 537 11.53 -23.02 11.91
N HIS A 538 10.34 -22.89 11.31
CA HIS A 538 9.12 -22.55 12.03
C HIS A 538 8.77 -23.58 13.12
N MET A 539 8.83 -24.87 12.78
CA MET A 539 8.64 -25.95 13.75
C MET A 539 9.67 -25.90 14.88
N ARG A 540 10.94 -25.59 14.57
CA ARG A 540 11.99 -25.42 15.57
C ARG A 540 11.63 -24.34 16.58
N LEU A 541 11.20 -23.17 16.11
CA LEU A 541 10.83 -22.05 16.99
C LEU A 541 9.69 -22.47 17.92
N LEU A 542 8.62 -23.06 17.37
CA LEU A 542 7.48 -23.56 18.16
C LEU A 542 7.90 -24.58 19.21
N TRP A 543 8.65 -25.59 18.80
CA TRP A 543 9.10 -26.64 19.71
C TRP A 543 10.03 -26.08 20.79
N THR A 544 10.90 -25.13 20.45
CA THR A 544 11.79 -24.47 21.42
C THR A 544 10.99 -23.66 22.42
N GLN A 545 9.99 -22.91 21.95
CA GLN A 545 9.06 -22.15 22.79
C GLN A 545 8.29 -23.07 23.74
N TRP A 546 7.70 -24.16 23.26
CA TRP A 546 6.96 -25.10 24.13
C TRP A 546 7.83 -25.77 25.17
N ILE A 547 9.10 -26.03 24.85
CA ILE A 547 10.09 -26.57 25.79
C ILE A 547 10.43 -25.54 26.88
N TYR A 548 10.61 -24.26 26.50
CA TYR A 548 10.83 -23.14 27.42
C TYR A 548 9.65 -22.95 28.37
N GLU A 549 8.42 -22.96 27.83
CA GLU A 549 7.16 -22.91 28.58
C GLU A 549 6.89 -24.18 29.41
N ASN A 550 7.80 -25.15 29.38
CA ASN A 550 7.71 -26.42 30.09
C ASN A 550 6.43 -27.23 29.78
N LYS A 551 5.93 -27.14 28.55
CA LYS A 551 4.73 -27.88 28.11
C LYS A 551 5.06 -29.37 27.95
N THR A 552 4.33 -30.21 28.70
CA THR A 552 4.39 -31.68 28.60
C THR A 552 3.51 -32.23 27.48
N SER A 553 2.55 -31.44 27.01
CA SER A 553 1.78 -31.64 25.79
C SER A 553 1.25 -30.28 25.33
N VAL A 554 0.85 -30.21 24.06
CA VAL A 554 0.18 -29.05 23.48
C VAL A 554 -1.24 -29.41 23.08
N ASN A 555 -2.17 -28.50 23.34
CA ASN A 555 -3.55 -28.64 22.91
C ASN A 555 -3.65 -28.28 21.42
N ILE A 556 -4.34 -29.12 20.66
CA ILE A 556 -4.45 -29.02 19.20
C ILE A 556 -5.92 -28.83 18.87
N THR A 557 -6.30 -27.59 18.56
CA THR A 557 -7.70 -27.19 18.43
C THR A 557 -8.24 -27.30 17.01
N THR A 558 -7.37 -27.39 16.00
CA THR A 558 -7.76 -27.26 14.59
C THR A 558 -7.25 -28.45 13.79
N GLN A 559 -8.12 -29.42 13.55
CA GLN A 559 -7.80 -30.61 12.76
C GLN A 559 -8.03 -30.33 11.26
N PRO A 560 -7.05 -30.60 10.38
CA PRO A 560 -7.25 -30.61 8.94
C PRO A 560 -8.29 -31.69 8.57
N SER A 561 -9.25 -31.36 7.70
CA SER A 561 -10.17 -32.36 7.19
C SER A 561 -9.53 -33.19 6.08
N ASP A 562 -9.58 -34.51 6.19
CA ASP A 562 -9.12 -35.42 5.13
C ASP A 562 -10.09 -35.47 3.95
N THR A 563 -11.32 -34.95 4.08
CA THR A 563 -12.33 -34.95 3.00
C THR A 563 -11.93 -34.13 1.78
N GLU A 564 -11.02 -33.16 1.94
CA GLU A 564 -10.55 -32.28 0.87
C GLU A 564 -9.15 -32.65 0.36
N SER A 565 -8.49 -33.64 0.96
CA SER A 565 -7.10 -33.95 0.62
C SER A 565 -7.00 -35.18 -0.27
N THR A 566 -6.39 -35.00 -1.44
CA THR A 566 -5.96 -36.11 -2.30
C THR A 566 -4.59 -36.63 -1.82
N ASP A 567 -4.33 -37.90 -2.07
CA ASP A 567 -3.00 -38.52 -1.98
C ASP A 567 -2.12 -38.18 -3.21
N GLU A 568 -2.68 -37.43 -4.18
CA GLU A 568 -2.10 -37.09 -5.49
C GLU A 568 -1.59 -38.32 -6.26
N LEU A 569 -2.13 -39.51 -5.97
CA LEU A 569 -1.89 -40.72 -6.72
C LEU A 569 -2.87 -40.81 -7.89
N PRO A 570 -2.47 -41.33 -9.06
CA PRO A 570 -3.40 -41.66 -10.12
C PRO A 570 -4.47 -42.66 -9.60
N GLU A 571 -5.72 -42.49 -10.00
CA GLU A 571 -6.84 -43.28 -9.47
C GLU A 571 -6.58 -44.79 -9.58
N ARG A 572 -6.05 -45.24 -10.72
CA ARG A 572 -5.68 -46.65 -10.92
C ARG A 572 -4.66 -47.17 -9.89
N ILE A 573 -3.67 -46.34 -9.53
CA ILE A 573 -2.67 -46.69 -8.51
C ILE A 573 -3.32 -46.79 -7.14
N LYS A 574 -4.19 -45.84 -6.79
CA LYS A 574 -4.93 -45.83 -5.54
C LYS A 574 -5.79 -47.09 -5.38
N THR A 575 -6.59 -47.43 -6.40
CA THR A 575 -7.43 -48.64 -6.38
C THR A 575 -6.60 -49.92 -6.25
N LEU A 576 -5.46 -50.01 -6.95
CA LEU A 576 -4.58 -51.18 -6.83
C LEU A 576 -3.97 -51.30 -5.43
N ILE A 577 -3.60 -50.19 -4.78
CA ILE A 577 -3.08 -50.20 -3.41
C ILE A 577 -4.16 -50.65 -2.42
N GLU A 578 -5.39 -50.16 -2.57
CA GLU A 578 -6.53 -50.57 -1.74
C GLU A 578 -6.82 -52.07 -1.89
N LEU A 579 -6.74 -52.61 -3.12
CA LEU A 579 -6.88 -54.05 -3.38
C LEU A 579 -5.75 -54.86 -2.74
N VAL A 580 -4.49 -54.43 -2.90
CA VAL A 580 -3.33 -55.10 -2.28
C VAL A 580 -3.46 -55.13 -0.76
N PHE A 581 -3.87 -54.01 -0.16
CA PHE A 581 -4.14 -53.91 1.27
C PHE A 581 -5.25 -54.89 1.70
N THR A 582 -6.39 -54.82 1.01
CA THR A 582 -7.57 -55.62 1.34
C THR A 582 -7.31 -57.12 1.21
N ASP A 583 -6.67 -57.56 0.13
CA ASP A 583 -6.27 -58.96 -0.07
C ASP A 583 -5.35 -59.43 1.06
N TYR A 584 -4.35 -58.60 1.42
CA TYR A 584 -3.42 -58.96 2.49
C TYR A 584 -4.11 -59.09 3.85
N VAL A 585 -4.93 -58.10 4.22
CA VAL A 585 -5.64 -58.08 5.51
C VAL A 585 -6.63 -59.25 5.59
N ASN A 586 -7.36 -59.55 4.52
CA ASN A 586 -8.26 -60.69 4.49
C ASN A 586 -7.53 -62.03 4.67
N ARG A 587 -6.31 -62.17 4.14
CA ARG A 587 -5.54 -63.41 4.21
C ARG A 587 -4.75 -63.57 5.51
N ARG A 588 -4.25 -62.47 6.10
CA ARG A 588 -3.26 -62.51 7.18
C ARG A 588 -3.63 -61.69 8.42
N GLY A 589 -4.66 -60.86 8.34
CA GLY A 589 -5.11 -59.97 9.41
C GLY A 589 -4.37 -58.63 9.44
N LEU A 590 -5.02 -57.65 10.09
CA LEU A 590 -4.57 -56.27 10.18
C LEU A 590 -3.25 -56.11 10.97
N ASP A 591 -3.10 -56.83 12.08
CA ASP A 591 -1.88 -56.85 12.89
C ASP A 591 -0.64 -57.36 12.13
N ARG A 592 -0.85 -58.29 11.20
CA ARG A 592 0.22 -58.81 10.35
C ARG A 592 0.58 -57.80 9.27
N PHE A 593 -0.41 -57.13 8.68
CA PHE A 593 -0.15 -56.05 7.73
C PHE A 593 0.73 -54.96 8.35
N TYR A 594 0.39 -54.51 9.57
CA TYR A 594 1.18 -53.52 10.31
C TYR A 594 2.64 -53.96 10.48
N ARG A 595 2.86 -55.19 10.99
CA ARG A 595 4.19 -55.71 11.30
C ARG A 595 5.02 -56.04 10.06
N ASP A 596 4.41 -56.70 9.09
CA ASP A 596 5.11 -57.26 7.93
C ASP A 596 5.30 -56.22 6.81
N ILE A 597 4.48 -55.16 6.77
CA ILE A 597 4.52 -54.13 5.73
C ILE A 597 4.89 -52.76 6.30
N LEU A 598 4.05 -52.12 7.12
CA LEU A 598 4.26 -50.73 7.56
C LEU A 598 5.55 -50.57 8.40
N LEU A 599 5.78 -51.43 9.39
CA LEU A 599 7.03 -51.40 10.17
C LEU A 599 8.27 -51.67 9.32
N ARG A 600 8.15 -52.56 8.32
CA ARG A 600 9.27 -52.88 7.41
C ARG A 600 9.54 -51.75 6.42
N LEU A 601 8.52 -51.05 5.93
CA LEU A 601 8.65 -49.82 5.14
C LEU A 601 9.36 -48.72 5.95
N ARG A 602 8.96 -48.53 7.22
CA ARG A 602 9.60 -47.59 8.15
C ARG A 602 11.08 -47.88 8.37
N ARG A 603 11.43 -49.16 8.52
CA ARG A 603 12.81 -49.64 8.66
C ARG A 603 13.59 -49.68 7.35
N LYS A 604 12.93 -49.37 6.22
CA LYS A 604 13.47 -49.44 4.85
C LYS A 604 13.90 -50.85 4.43
N GLU A 605 13.31 -51.88 5.03
CA GLU A 605 13.51 -53.28 4.67
C GLU A 605 12.71 -53.66 3.41
N VAL A 606 11.63 -52.93 3.15
CA VAL A 606 10.85 -52.98 1.91
C VAL A 606 10.71 -51.56 1.34
N GLY A 607 10.48 -51.44 0.04
CA GLY A 607 10.44 -50.16 -0.66
C GLY A 607 9.79 -50.28 -2.04
N LEU A 608 10.24 -49.49 -3.01
CA LEU A 608 9.65 -49.46 -4.37
C LEU A 608 9.60 -50.83 -5.06
N PHE A 609 10.59 -51.70 -4.83
CA PHE A 609 10.58 -53.05 -5.40
C PHE A 609 9.39 -53.89 -4.90
N TRP A 610 9.02 -53.73 -3.62
CA TRP A 610 7.85 -54.41 -3.07
C TRP A 610 6.56 -53.89 -3.69
N PHE A 611 6.44 -52.56 -3.85
CA PHE A 611 5.29 -51.98 -4.54
C PHE A 611 5.20 -52.41 -6.00
N LYS A 612 6.33 -52.44 -6.72
CA LYS A 612 6.41 -52.95 -8.08
C LYS A 612 5.88 -54.38 -8.17
N ASP A 613 6.41 -55.29 -7.34
CA ASP A 613 5.95 -56.70 -7.25
C ASP A 613 4.44 -56.81 -7.01
N LYS A 614 3.86 -55.95 -6.17
CA LYS A 614 2.44 -56.02 -5.81
C LYS A 614 1.51 -55.37 -6.82
N LEU A 615 1.95 -54.32 -7.50
CA LEU A 615 1.11 -53.55 -8.41
C LEU A 615 1.21 -54.06 -9.86
N THR A 616 2.25 -54.80 -10.22
CA THR A 616 2.37 -55.44 -11.55
C THR A 616 1.92 -56.91 -11.58
N LYS A 617 1.70 -57.53 -10.41
CA LYS A 617 1.09 -58.87 -10.31
C LYS A 617 -0.42 -58.77 -10.17
N GLN A 618 -1.12 -59.74 -10.74
CA GLN A 618 -2.58 -59.77 -10.66
C GLN A 618 -3.05 -60.07 -9.24
N VAL A 619 -3.86 -59.15 -8.69
CA VAL A 619 -4.43 -59.25 -7.33
C VAL A 619 -5.94 -59.55 -7.37
N SER A 620 -6.64 -59.07 -8.42
CA SER A 620 -8.08 -59.29 -8.66
C SER A 620 -8.32 -59.63 -10.13
N GLU A 621 -9.40 -60.36 -10.42
CA GLU A 621 -9.86 -60.61 -11.79
C GLU A 621 -10.45 -59.33 -12.43
N GLU A 622 -10.98 -58.42 -11.62
CA GLU A 622 -11.73 -57.24 -12.07
C GLU A 622 -10.84 -56.05 -12.48
N ILE A 623 -9.61 -55.97 -11.97
CA ILE A 623 -8.71 -54.82 -12.18
C ILE A 623 -7.36 -55.30 -12.73
N GLN A 624 -6.99 -54.80 -13.91
CA GLN A 624 -5.72 -55.15 -14.55
C GLN A 624 -4.51 -54.58 -13.78
N PRO A 625 -3.47 -55.41 -13.54
CA PRO A 625 -2.23 -54.92 -12.94
C PRO A 625 -1.55 -53.89 -13.83
N LEU A 626 -0.61 -53.14 -13.28
CA LEU A 626 0.23 -52.24 -14.06
C LEU A 626 1.17 -53.04 -14.96
N THR A 627 1.42 -52.54 -16.16
CA THR A 627 2.57 -53.00 -16.94
C THR A 627 3.88 -52.48 -16.33
N GLU A 628 4.98 -53.14 -16.64
CA GLU A 628 6.32 -52.67 -16.26
C GLU A 628 6.60 -51.25 -16.78
N GLU A 629 6.12 -50.93 -17.98
CA GLU A 629 6.25 -49.60 -18.59
C GLU A 629 5.42 -48.53 -17.86
N GLU A 630 4.17 -48.85 -17.49
CA GLU A 630 3.32 -47.96 -16.70
C GLU A 630 3.93 -47.66 -15.33
N TRP A 631 4.55 -48.66 -14.70
CA TRP A 631 5.26 -48.48 -13.44
C TRP A 631 6.48 -47.57 -13.59
N GLU A 632 7.33 -47.77 -14.59
CA GLU A 632 8.49 -46.89 -14.79
C GLU A 632 8.06 -45.46 -15.16
N LYS A 633 6.98 -45.29 -15.94
CA LYS A 633 6.39 -43.97 -16.24
C LYS A 633 5.85 -43.28 -14.99
N PHE A 634 5.24 -44.01 -14.05
CA PHE A 634 4.76 -43.46 -12.78
C PHE A 634 5.89 -42.92 -11.88
N LEU A 635 7.11 -43.46 -12.02
CA LEU A 635 8.28 -43.08 -11.24
C LEU A 635 9.03 -41.86 -11.78
N VAL A 636 8.59 -41.28 -12.89
CA VAL A 636 9.12 -40.03 -13.46
C VAL A 636 8.05 -38.94 -13.47
N ASN A 637 8.49 -37.67 -13.43
CA ASN A 637 7.61 -36.52 -13.65
C ASN A 637 7.42 -36.27 -15.15
N ASP A 638 6.64 -35.23 -15.51
CA ASP A 638 6.36 -34.88 -16.90
C ASP A 638 7.61 -34.45 -17.70
N GLU A 639 8.69 -34.07 -17.02
CA GLU A 639 10.00 -33.77 -17.62
C GLU A 639 10.90 -35.01 -17.75
N GLY A 640 10.42 -36.20 -17.37
CA GLY A 640 11.19 -37.44 -17.38
C GLY A 640 12.20 -37.57 -16.24
N GLN A 641 12.19 -36.68 -15.25
CA GLN A 641 13.06 -36.75 -14.09
C GLN A 641 12.53 -37.77 -13.07
N SER A 642 13.43 -38.57 -12.50
CA SER A 642 13.06 -39.59 -11.51
C SER A 642 12.57 -38.96 -10.19
N ILE A 643 11.32 -39.23 -9.83
CA ILE A 643 10.67 -38.84 -8.57
C ILE A 643 10.43 -40.02 -7.63
N LYS A 644 11.26 -41.07 -7.75
CA LYS A 644 11.18 -42.33 -6.99
C LYS A 644 11.01 -42.15 -5.48
N THR A 645 11.76 -41.25 -4.86
CA THR A 645 11.69 -41.01 -3.41
C THR A 645 10.37 -40.35 -2.99
N GLU A 646 9.81 -39.49 -3.84
CA GLU A 646 8.51 -38.86 -3.62
C GLU A 646 7.38 -39.86 -3.79
N ARG A 647 7.40 -40.66 -4.87
CA ARG A 647 6.43 -41.74 -5.07
C ARG A 647 6.45 -42.77 -3.96
N LEU A 648 7.63 -43.19 -3.49
CA LEU A 648 7.72 -44.09 -2.33
C LEU A 648 7.07 -43.49 -1.08
N PHE A 649 7.25 -42.19 -0.85
CA PHE A 649 6.62 -41.51 0.27
C PHE A 649 5.10 -41.41 0.11
N GLN A 650 4.59 -41.05 -1.07
CA GLN A 650 3.16 -41.06 -1.39
C GLN A 650 2.51 -42.43 -1.16
N LEU A 651 3.10 -43.49 -1.73
CA LEU A 651 2.61 -44.85 -1.60
C LEU A 651 2.58 -45.33 -0.14
N HIS A 652 3.64 -45.02 0.62
CA HIS A 652 3.71 -45.37 2.04
C HIS A 652 2.66 -44.62 2.86
N LEU A 653 2.46 -43.33 2.57
CA LEU A 653 1.47 -42.50 3.25
C LEU A 653 0.04 -42.94 2.91
N ALA A 654 -0.22 -43.33 1.67
CA ALA A 654 -1.51 -43.88 1.25
C ALA A 654 -1.82 -45.19 2.01
N LEU A 655 -0.86 -46.13 2.10
CA LEU A 655 -1.04 -47.35 2.87
C LEU A 655 -1.25 -47.10 4.37
N ALA A 656 -0.54 -46.13 4.96
CA ALA A 656 -0.71 -45.76 6.37
C ALA A 656 -2.13 -45.22 6.63
N ASN A 657 -2.64 -44.36 5.75
CA ASN A 657 -4.01 -43.84 5.84
C ASN A 657 -5.07 -44.94 5.65
N ILE A 658 -4.92 -45.81 4.66
CA ILE A 658 -5.84 -46.95 4.46
C ILE A 658 -5.87 -47.85 5.70
N TYR A 659 -4.69 -48.14 6.26
CA TYR A 659 -4.58 -48.90 7.50
C TYR A 659 -5.31 -48.23 8.67
N ARG A 660 -5.09 -46.93 8.88
CA ARG A 660 -5.73 -46.15 9.95
C ARG A 660 -7.26 -46.18 9.84
N VAL A 661 -7.80 -45.93 8.65
CA VAL A 661 -9.24 -46.01 8.38
C VAL A 661 -9.76 -47.41 8.73
N LYS A 662 -9.03 -48.47 8.36
CA LYS A 662 -9.44 -49.84 8.66
C LYS A 662 -9.43 -50.17 10.15
N VAL A 663 -8.40 -49.73 10.88
CA VAL A 663 -8.33 -49.86 12.34
C VAL A 663 -9.51 -49.17 13.00
N PHE A 664 -9.85 -47.96 12.54
CA PHE A 664 -10.99 -47.22 13.05
C PHE A 664 -12.32 -47.95 12.79
N GLU A 665 -12.54 -48.47 11.58
CA GLU A 665 -13.71 -49.30 11.26
C GLU A 665 -13.81 -50.55 12.14
N GLU A 666 -12.70 -51.26 12.38
CA GLU A 666 -12.68 -52.45 13.23
C GLU A 666 -12.98 -52.11 14.69
N ASN A 667 -12.46 -50.98 15.19
CA ASN A 667 -12.74 -50.52 16.54
C ASN A 667 -14.20 -50.08 16.72
N LEU A 668 -14.84 -49.52 15.69
CA LEU A 668 -16.28 -49.20 15.73
C LEU A 668 -17.18 -50.44 15.70
N ARG A 669 -16.70 -51.56 15.15
CA ARG A 669 -17.44 -52.83 15.09
C ARG A 669 -17.32 -53.65 16.39
N ARG A 670 -16.32 -53.37 17.23
CA ARG A 670 -16.11 -53.98 18.53
C ARG A 670 -16.87 -53.21 19.60
#